data_AF-A0A7J7D510-F1
#
_entry.id   AF-A0A7J7D510-F1
#
_cell.length_a   1.000
_cell.length_b   1.000
_cell.length_c   1.000
_cell.angle_alpha   90.00
_cell.angle_beta   90.00
_cell.angle_gamma   90.00
#
_symmetry.space_group_name_H-M   'P 1'
#
loop_
_entity.id
_entity.type
_entity.pdbx_description
1 polymer ?
#
loop_
_entity_poly.entity_id
_entity_poly.type
_entity_poly.pdbx_seq_one_letter_code
_entity_poly.pdbx_strand_id
1 'polypeptide(L)'
;MAESSKEDLFQLIKRFGAYISVRMSNFFPISLQNMDPRSVGAVTGLALAIVFTWRLLRSPSEPQRRQPKRQAPSSSSSVAGVQSSATSGPYEVSPQSEDHRAQNVVDELFQPVNPTLGQIVRQRLSEGRKVTCRLVGVILEESNPEELQKQATVKSSVLEVLLEITKFCDLYLMERVLDDDSERNVLLALENAGVFTSGGLVKDKVLFCSTEIGRTSFVRQLEPDWHIDTNPEIVTQLAEYFEKLLSERQCRGIKVKQSGEFGKGVYAETDFGEGELVLKDQMLVGAQHPLNKIDCLVCSFCFKFIGSIELQIGRRLFLQNVIVSGNDKCDADTLSHISKDCCDTDSSDGDNGSYTKDHENFEIGGSSSSKENHVLPRGVVESLMNGEMLLPYTNRFSLPSPVACPGGCGEAYYCSKSCAEADWEMVHSLLCTGERSQSHSRAALMKFNEHANETNDIFLLAAKAISLTILRYRKLKSTYQKEENCTAPSDGGIFNFSLLLEAWKPISVGYKRRWWDCMALPDDVDCSDEAAFRMQIKELAFASLQFLKAAILDKECEPLFSLEIYGHIIGMFELNNLDLVVASPVEDYFLYIDDLPHAEKKEAEEITQPILNALGNDYSVFCQGTAFFPLQSCMNHSCHPNAKAFKREEDRDGRATIIAHRPITKGEEVTISYIDEDLSYEERQASLADYGFKCRCSRCLKEEL
;
A
#
# COMPACT_ATOMS: atom_id res chain seq x y z
N MET A 1 36.39 12.40 6.15
CA MET A 1 35.27 12.84 5.29
C MET A 1 34.37 11.69 4.82
N ALA A 2 34.61 10.42 5.19
CA ALA A 2 33.73 9.28 4.81
C ALA A 2 32.93 8.67 5.98
N GLU A 3 33.21 9.06 7.23
CA GLU A 3 32.49 8.55 8.41
C GLU A 3 31.38 9.49 8.91
N SER A 4 31.50 10.81 8.74
CA SER A 4 30.43 11.74 9.13
C SER A 4 29.21 11.68 8.19
N SER A 5 29.40 11.34 6.91
CA SER A 5 28.27 11.19 5.97
C SER A 5 27.44 9.92 6.20
N LYS A 6 27.98 8.91 6.88
CA LYS A 6 27.25 7.68 7.22
C LYS A 6 26.36 7.86 8.44
N GLU A 7 26.83 8.61 9.43
CA GLU A 7 26.08 8.88 10.66
C GLU A 7 24.92 9.85 10.40
N ASP A 8 25.15 10.91 9.62
CA ASP A 8 24.11 11.86 9.21
C ASP A 8 23.04 11.17 8.33
N LEU A 9 23.45 10.19 7.51
CA LEU A 9 22.55 9.38 6.66
C LEU A 9 21.77 8.32 7.45
N PHE A 10 22.38 7.68 8.45
CA PHE A 10 21.69 6.72 9.32
C PHE A 10 20.61 7.41 10.16
N GLN A 11 20.86 8.66 10.58
CA GLN A 11 19.86 9.51 11.22
C GLN A 11 18.77 9.96 10.24
N LEU A 12 19.10 10.22 8.98
CA LEU A 12 18.12 10.51 7.92
C LEU A 12 17.21 9.31 7.65
N ILE A 13 17.78 8.10 7.54
CA ILE A 13 17.03 6.85 7.31
C ILE A 13 16.17 6.48 8.51
N LYS A 14 16.64 6.69 9.76
CA LYS A 14 15.81 6.51 10.96
C LYS A 14 14.66 7.52 11.02
N ARG A 15 14.91 8.78 10.66
CA ARG A 15 13.85 9.79 10.51
C ARG A 15 12.90 9.47 9.38
N PHE A 16 13.36 8.82 8.31
CA PHE A 16 12.53 8.44 7.17
C PHE A 16 11.72 7.17 7.43
N GLY A 17 12.26 6.17 8.13
CA GLY A 17 11.52 5.02 8.64
C GLY A 17 10.46 5.44 9.67
N ALA A 18 10.79 6.41 10.53
CA ALA A 18 9.82 7.07 11.39
C ALA A 18 8.80 7.89 10.58
N TYR A 19 9.20 8.59 9.51
CA TYR A 19 8.32 9.34 8.62
C TYR A 19 7.35 8.42 7.86
N ILE A 20 7.76 7.22 7.43
CA ILE A 20 6.88 6.21 6.82
C ILE A 20 5.92 5.63 7.87
N SER A 21 6.42 5.34 9.07
CA SER A 21 5.58 4.90 10.21
C SER A 21 4.56 5.98 10.62
N VAL A 22 4.95 7.26 10.53
CA VAL A 22 4.11 8.44 10.76
C VAL A 22 3.17 8.69 9.57
N ARG A 23 3.55 8.39 8.33
CA ARG A 23 2.66 8.49 7.16
C ARG A 23 1.52 7.46 7.20
N MET A 24 1.78 6.28 7.76
CA MET A 24 0.74 5.31 8.13
C MET A 24 -0.07 5.73 9.39
N SER A 25 0.23 6.91 9.95
CA SER A 25 -0.45 7.46 11.14
C SER A 25 -1.04 8.86 10.90
N ASN A 26 -0.91 9.44 9.70
CA ASN A 26 -1.29 10.84 9.43
C ASN A 26 -2.66 10.95 8.74
N PHE A 27 -3.70 11.00 9.56
CA PHE A 27 -4.82 11.92 9.39
C PHE A 27 -4.61 13.05 10.46
N PHE A 28 -4.52 14.32 10.04
CA PHE A 28 -4.38 15.58 10.82
C PHE A 28 -3.06 15.97 11.54
N PRO A 29 -2.80 17.28 11.83
CA PRO A 29 -1.50 17.87 11.45
C PRO A 29 -0.76 18.73 12.53
N ILE A 30 0.51 19.07 12.24
CA ILE A 30 1.24 20.37 12.50
C ILE A 30 2.44 20.44 13.49
N SER A 31 3.56 20.89 12.87
CA SER A 31 4.62 21.87 13.24
C SER A 31 5.67 21.60 14.33
N LEU A 32 6.91 21.60 13.84
CA LEU A 32 8.15 21.89 14.57
C LEU A 32 8.15 23.28 15.21
N GLN A 33 8.59 23.37 16.48
CA GLN A 33 9.39 24.50 16.98
C GLN A 33 10.29 24.12 18.18
N ASN A 34 11.59 24.36 17.97
CA ASN A 34 12.66 24.73 18.92
C ASN A 34 13.36 23.68 19.81
N MET A 35 14.66 23.49 19.49
CA MET A 35 15.73 22.95 20.34
C MET A 35 16.47 24.10 21.07
N ASP A 36 16.89 23.87 22.33
CA ASP A 36 17.67 24.81 23.17
C ASP A 36 19.21 24.57 23.03
N PRO A 37 20.07 25.61 23.09
CA PRO A 37 21.43 25.59 22.54
C PRO A 37 22.51 25.58 23.62
N ARG A 38 22.95 24.42 24.13
CA ARG A 38 24.11 24.37 25.06
C ARG A 38 25.08 23.19 24.92
N SER A 39 25.24 22.62 23.72
CA SER A 39 26.45 21.80 23.41
C SER A 39 27.21 22.24 22.16
N VAL A 40 26.84 23.38 21.57
CA VAL A 40 27.44 23.93 20.34
C VAL A 40 28.77 24.67 20.61
N GLY A 41 29.01 25.15 21.83
CA GLY A 41 30.19 25.98 22.15
C GLY A 41 31.55 25.28 22.01
N ALA A 42 31.61 23.95 22.19
CA ALA A 42 32.86 23.20 22.12
C ALA A 42 33.23 22.75 20.70
N VAL A 43 32.22 22.59 19.81
CA VAL A 43 32.42 22.08 18.44
C VAL A 43 32.63 23.22 17.44
N THR A 44 32.00 24.38 17.64
CA THR A 44 32.14 25.54 16.73
C THR A 44 33.52 26.20 16.82
N GLY A 45 34.18 26.14 17.98
CA GLY A 45 35.54 26.68 18.16
C GLY A 45 36.62 25.95 17.35
N LEU A 46 36.47 24.64 17.16
CA LEU A 46 37.39 23.82 16.39
C LEU A 46 37.20 23.97 14.87
N ALA A 47 35.94 24.15 14.43
CA ALA A 47 35.60 24.34 13.01
C ALA A 47 36.06 25.70 12.47
N LEU A 48 35.97 26.78 13.27
CA LEU A 48 36.38 28.12 12.83
C LEU A 48 37.91 28.25 12.68
N ALA A 49 38.70 27.56 13.49
CA ALA A 49 40.17 27.55 13.39
C ALA A 49 40.67 26.89 12.09
N ILE A 50 39.95 25.88 11.60
CA ILE A 50 40.25 25.15 10.36
C ILE A 50 39.83 25.97 9.13
N VAL A 51 38.71 26.69 9.20
CA VAL A 51 38.23 27.54 8.11
C VAL A 51 39.12 28.77 7.91
N PHE A 52 39.63 29.39 8.97
CA PHE A 52 40.52 30.55 8.85
C PHE A 52 41.92 30.22 8.34
N THR A 53 42.45 29.03 8.63
CA THR A 53 43.72 28.54 8.05
C THR A 53 43.57 28.16 6.58
N TRP A 54 42.41 27.64 6.18
CA TRP A 54 42.10 27.31 4.78
C TRP A 54 41.86 28.55 3.90
N ARG A 55 41.30 29.64 4.46
CA ARG A 55 41.05 30.90 3.73
C ARG A 55 42.31 31.72 3.42
N LEU A 56 43.43 31.48 4.12
CA LEU A 56 44.71 32.17 3.89
C LEU A 56 45.56 31.54 2.77
N LEU A 57 45.18 30.36 2.25
CA LEU A 57 45.97 29.58 1.30
C LEU A 57 45.42 29.52 -0.14
N ARG A 58 44.44 30.36 -0.51
CA ARG A 58 43.93 30.42 -1.89
C ARG A 58 43.93 31.85 -2.46
N SER A 59 44.79 32.08 -3.44
CA SER A 59 44.73 33.23 -4.36
C SER A 59 43.60 33.05 -5.39
N PRO A 60 42.87 34.11 -5.80
CA PRO A 60 41.75 34.00 -6.73
C PRO A 60 42.16 34.17 -8.21
N SER A 61 41.41 33.54 -9.12
CA SER A 61 41.44 33.77 -10.57
C SER A 61 40.05 34.21 -11.04
N GLU A 62 39.96 35.37 -11.70
CA GLU A 62 38.73 35.99 -12.24
C GLU A 62 38.16 35.27 -13.47
N PRO A 63 36.85 35.46 -13.74
CA PRO A 63 36.36 35.59 -15.12
C PRO A 63 35.60 36.90 -15.40
N GLN A 64 35.78 37.42 -16.62
CA GLN A 64 35.29 38.70 -17.16
C GLN A 64 33.77 38.75 -17.48
N ARG A 65 33.21 39.95 -17.25
CA ARG A 65 31.88 40.46 -17.65
C ARG A 65 31.67 40.57 -19.18
N ARG A 66 30.42 40.37 -19.64
CA ARG A 66 29.81 41.16 -20.73
C ARG A 66 28.36 41.54 -20.41
N GLN A 67 28.03 42.81 -20.70
CA GLN A 67 26.78 43.53 -20.43
C GLN A 67 25.77 43.51 -21.61
N PRO A 68 24.48 43.84 -21.37
CA PRO A 68 23.42 43.93 -22.38
C PRO A 68 23.33 45.32 -23.05
N LYS A 69 22.73 45.40 -24.25
CA LYS A 69 22.55 46.64 -25.03
C LYS A 69 21.07 46.90 -25.38
N ARG A 70 20.59 48.11 -25.08
CA ARG A 70 19.31 48.75 -25.50
C ARG A 70 19.49 49.55 -26.81
N GLN A 71 18.43 49.73 -27.63
CA GLN A 71 17.76 51.03 -27.95
C GLN A 71 16.69 50.93 -29.08
N ALA A 72 15.67 51.82 -29.03
CA ALA A 72 14.40 51.96 -29.80
C ALA A 72 14.49 53.05 -30.94
N PRO A 73 13.46 53.81 -31.46
CA PRO A 73 11.95 53.78 -31.44
C PRO A 73 11.17 54.26 -32.74
N SER A 74 9.81 54.37 -32.63
CA SER A 74 8.80 55.26 -33.31
C SER A 74 8.15 54.86 -34.67
N SER A 75 6.81 54.89 -34.84
CA SER A 75 5.94 56.08 -35.03
C SER A 75 4.40 55.84 -34.83
N SER A 76 3.66 56.94 -34.69
CA SER A 76 2.30 57.21 -34.15
C SER A 76 1.10 57.20 -35.15
N SER A 77 -0.15 56.94 -34.69
CA SER A 77 -1.33 57.86 -34.53
C SER A 77 -2.61 57.00 -34.24
N SER A 78 -3.48 57.14 -33.22
CA SER A 78 -4.49 58.15 -32.75
C SER A 78 -5.67 58.35 -33.74
N VAL A 79 -7.00 58.26 -33.47
CA VAL A 79 -7.91 58.73 -32.39
C VAL A 79 -9.34 58.09 -32.50
N ALA A 80 -10.10 58.08 -31.38
CA ALA A 80 -11.55 57.88 -31.05
C ALA A 80 -12.64 58.18 -32.12
N GLY A 81 -13.94 57.79 -32.06
CA GLY A 81 -14.86 57.21 -31.07
C GLY A 81 -16.18 58.03 -30.97
N VAL A 82 -17.39 57.48 -31.21
CA VAL A 82 -18.76 58.04 -30.91
C VAL A 82 -19.80 56.89 -31.02
N GLN A 83 -20.53 56.41 -30.00
CA GLN A 83 -21.75 56.87 -29.29
C GLN A 83 -23.13 56.79 -30.01
N SER A 84 -23.95 55.84 -29.52
CA SER A 84 -25.42 55.86 -29.21
C SER A 84 -26.47 56.52 -30.12
N SER A 85 -27.56 55.80 -30.41
CA SER A 85 -28.94 56.16 -29.98
C SER A 85 -29.98 55.13 -30.44
N ALA A 86 -31.02 54.96 -29.60
CA ALA A 86 -32.15 54.05 -29.75
C ALA A 86 -33.43 54.76 -30.24
N THR A 87 -34.42 53.93 -30.61
CA THR A 87 -35.89 54.14 -30.56
C THR A 87 -36.61 54.69 -31.80
N SER A 88 -37.41 53.83 -32.45
CA SER A 88 -38.87 54.00 -32.71
C SER A 88 -39.41 52.89 -33.64
N GLY A 89 -40.45 52.15 -33.20
CA GLY A 89 -41.29 51.27 -34.06
C GLY A 89 -42.31 52.08 -34.88
N PRO A 90 -43.36 51.49 -35.51
CA PRO A 90 -43.89 50.12 -35.36
C PRO A 90 -44.34 49.42 -36.68
N TYR A 91 -44.83 48.18 -36.53
CA TYR A 91 -45.68 47.34 -37.43
C TYR A 91 -45.04 46.32 -38.40
N GLU A 92 -45.32 45.06 -38.04
CA GLU A 92 -45.50 43.81 -38.81
C GLU A 92 -45.21 43.81 -40.32
N VAL A 93 -44.27 42.94 -40.75
CA VAL A 93 -44.47 41.82 -41.72
C VAL A 93 -43.30 40.82 -41.52
N SER A 94 -43.60 39.52 -41.64
CA SER A 94 -42.73 38.33 -41.47
C SER A 94 -41.30 38.41 -42.05
N PRO A 95 -40.27 37.82 -41.41
CA PRO A 95 -38.91 37.83 -41.93
C PRO A 95 -38.63 36.58 -42.79
N GLN A 96 -38.10 36.81 -43.99
CA GLN A 96 -37.27 35.84 -44.69
C GLN A 96 -35.80 36.24 -44.56
N SER A 97 -34.96 35.22 -44.39
CA SER A 97 -33.62 35.13 -44.98
C SER A 97 -32.48 35.94 -44.34
N GLU A 98 -32.06 35.58 -43.12
CA GLU A 98 -30.63 35.69 -42.71
C GLU A 98 -30.12 34.50 -41.84
N ASP A 99 -30.89 33.42 -41.68
CA ASP A 99 -30.51 32.33 -40.76
C ASP A 99 -29.76 31.14 -41.42
N HIS A 100 -29.60 31.15 -42.75
CA HIS A 100 -28.95 30.03 -43.45
C HIS A 100 -27.42 30.05 -43.38
N ARG A 101 -26.78 31.15 -42.99
CA ARG A 101 -25.30 31.21 -42.92
C ARG A 101 -24.75 30.84 -41.55
N ALA A 102 -25.48 31.12 -40.47
CA ALA A 102 -25.07 30.70 -39.13
C ALA A 102 -25.37 29.21 -38.88
N GLN A 103 -26.50 28.71 -39.39
CA GLN A 103 -26.85 27.29 -39.27
C GLN A 103 -25.89 26.38 -40.06
N ASN A 104 -25.44 26.81 -41.25
CA ASN A 104 -24.44 26.06 -42.02
C ASN A 104 -23.06 26.01 -41.35
N VAL A 105 -22.69 27.00 -40.53
CA VAL A 105 -21.41 26.99 -39.80
C VAL A 105 -21.48 26.10 -38.55
N VAL A 106 -22.64 26.02 -37.89
CA VAL A 106 -22.86 25.13 -36.73
C VAL A 106 -23.04 23.67 -37.17
N ASP A 107 -23.71 23.42 -38.30
CA ASP A 107 -23.88 22.08 -38.87
C ASP A 107 -22.58 21.54 -39.53
N GLU A 108 -21.64 22.41 -39.95
CA GLU A 108 -20.27 22.00 -40.32
C GLU A 108 -19.37 21.70 -39.11
N LEU A 109 -19.66 22.28 -37.94
CA LEU A 109 -18.89 22.09 -36.70
C LEU A 109 -19.24 20.79 -35.94
N PHE A 110 -20.42 20.20 -36.19
CA PHE A 110 -20.92 19.02 -35.49
C PHE A 110 -21.50 17.93 -36.40
N GLN A 111 -20.84 17.64 -37.53
CA GLN A 111 -21.07 16.35 -38.17
C GLN A 111 -20.57 15.22 -37.26
N PRO A 112 -21.29 14.08 -37.14
CA PRO A 112 -20.76 12.91 -36.44
C PRO A 112 -19.54 12.41 -37.21
N VAL A 113 -18.36 12.86 -36.79
CA VAL A 113 -17.10 12.37 -37.31
C VAL A 113 -17.04 10.91 -36.90
N ASN A 114 -17.15 9.99 -37.87
CA ASN A 114 -16.86 8.59 -37.62
C ASN A 114 -15.47 8.56 -36.97
N PRO A 115 -15.34 8.01 -35.75
CA PRO A 115 -14.08 8.07 -35.03
C PRO A 115 -12.99 7.43 -35.88
N THR A 116 -11.82 8.08 -35.95
CA THR A 116 -10.66 7.50 -36.64
C THR A 116 -10.30 6.17 -36.00
N LEU A 117 -9.60 5.28 -36.73
CA LEU A 117 -9.17 4.00 -36.16
C LEU A 117 -8.40 4.20 -34.84
N GLY A 118 -7.55 5.24 -34.76
CA GLY A 118 -6.85 5.61 -33.52
C GLY A 118 -7.77 6.03 -32.38
N GLN A 119 -8.84 6.78 -32.66
CA GLN A 119 -9.85 7.13 -31.66
C GLN A 119 -10.63 5.88 -31.20
N ILE A 120 -10.99 4.99 -32.12
CA ILE A 120 -11.66 3.73 -31.80
C ILE A 120 -10.76 2.84 -30.92
N VAL A 121 -9.50 2.67 -31.29
CA VAL A 121 -8.53 1.87 -30.53
C VAL A 121 -8.33 2.44 -29.14
N ARG A 122 -8.12 3.76 -29.03
CA ARG A 122 -7.96 4.44 -27.72
C ARG A 122 -9.19 4.29 -26.84
N GLN A 123 -10.39 4.44 -27.42
CA GLN A 123 -11.66 4.28 -26.71
C GLN A 123 -11.90 2.83 -26.28
N ARG A 124 -11.60 1.85 -27.15
CA ARG A 124 -11.83 0.42 -26.88
C ARG A 124 -10.85 -0.16 -25.88
N LEU A 125 -9.62 0.34 -25.85
CA LEU A 125 -8.61 -0.05 -24.87
C LEU A 125 -8.64 0.82 -23.62
N SER A 126 -9.55 1.80 -23.54
CA SER A 126 -9.75 2.64 -22.36
C SER A 126 -8.44 3.25 -21.81
N GLU A 127 -7.57 3.73 -22.70
CA GLU A 127 -6.23 4.26 -22.37
C GLU A 127 -5.22 3.28 -21.74
N GLY A 128 -5.45 1.97 -21.85
CA GLY A 128 -4.51 0.94 -21.39
C GLY A 128 -3.08 1.18 -21.89
N ARG A 129 -2.09 1.12 -21.00
CA ARG A 129 -0.69 1.42 -21.30
C ARG A 129 0.06 0.21 -21.85
N LYS A 130 -0.38 -1.01 -21.54
CA LYS A 130 0.29 -2.25 -21.95
C LYS A 130 -0.70 -3.31 -22.42
N VAL A 131 -0.43 -3.90 -23.58
CA VAL A 131 -1.28 -4.91 -24.22
C VAL A 131 -0.46 -6.15 -24.51
N THR A 132 -1.03 -7.33 -24.23
CA THR A 132 -0.48 -8.60 -24.72
C THR A 132 -1.47 -9.27 -25.65
N CYS A 133 -0.96 -9.88 -26.72
CA CYS A 133 -1.80 -10.50 -27.73
C CYS A 133 -1.21 -11.82 -28.20
N ARG A 134 -2.07 -12.85 -28.27
CA ARG A 134 -1.75 -14.09 -28.99
C ARG A 134 -1.58 -13.81 -30.48
N LEU A 135 -0.72 -14.57 -31.16
CA LEU A 135 -0.55 -14.47 -32.61
C LEU A 135 -1.57 -15.33 -33.37
N VAL A 136 -1.55 -16.65 -33.16
CA VAL A 136 -2.40 -17.65 -33.85
C VAL A 136 -3.87 -17.38 -33.60
N GLY A 137 -4.65 -17.35 -34.68
CA GLY A 137 -6.08 -17.08 -34.65
C GLY A 137 -6.47 -15.61 -34.41
N VAL A 138 -5.55 -14.75 -33.94
CA VAL A 138 -5.80 -13.30 -33.77
C VAL A 138 -5.15 -12.51 -34.88
N ILE A 139 -3.82 -12.53 -34.94
CA ILE A 139 -2.99 -11.78 -35.89
C ILE A 139 -2.66 -12.65 -37.10
N LEU A 140 -2.37 -13.93 -36.86
CA LEU A 140 -2.06 -14.91 -37.89
C LEU A 140 -3.33 -15.63 -38.37
N GLU A 141 -3.36 -15.99 -39.65
CA GLU A 141 -4.45 -16.76 -40.27
C GLU A 141 -4.50 -18.20 -39.76
N GLU A 142 -3.35 -18.75 -39.38
CA GLU A 142 -3.20 -20.09 -38.85
C GLU A 142 -4.07 -20.27 -37.59
N SER A 143 -4.67 -21.47 -37.47
CA SER A 143 -5.65 -21.77 -36.41
C SER A 143 -5.05 -22.53 -35.22
N ASN A 144 -3.85 -23.08 -35.38
CA ASN A 144 -3.12 -23.80 -34.33
C ASN A 144 -1.59 -23.64 -34.52
N PRO A 145 -0.79 -23.83 -33.45
CA PRO A 145 0.67 -23.75 -33.50
C PRO A 145 1.35 -24.72 -34.48
N GLU A 146 0.77 -25.90 -34.72
CA GLU A 146 1.33 -26.92 -35.60
C GLU A 146 1.41 -26.46 -37.06
N GLU A 147 0.51 -25.58 -37.49
CA GLU A 147 0.53 -24.98 -38.84
C GLU A 147 1.75 -24.06 -39.07
N LEU A 148 2.30 -23.47 -38.00
CA LEU A 148 3.45 -22.54 -38.08
C LEU A 148 4.75 -23.21 -38.57
N GLN A 149 4.85 -24.53 -38.45
CA GLN A 149 5.97 -25.30 -38.98
C GLN A 149 6.08 -25.22 -40.50
N LYS A 150 4.96 -24.93 -41.18
CA LYS A 150 4.90 -24.83 -42.65
C LYS A 150 5.05 -23.39 -43.11
N GLN A 151 4.25 -22.50 -42.53
CA GLN A 151 4.19 -21.09 -42.88
C GLN A 151 3.48 -20.29 -41.78
N ALA A 152 3.66 -18.97 -41.80
CA ALA A 152 2.88 -18.05 -41.00
C ALA A 152 2.38 -16.91 -41.89
N THR A 153 1.12 -16.50 -41.73
CA THR A 153 0.48 -15.52 -42.60
C THR A 153 -0.24 -14.47 -41.75
N VAL A 154 0.15 -13.20 -41.87
CA VAL A 154 -0.52 -12.11 -41.13
C VAL A 154 -1.83 -11.72 -41.80
N LYS A 155 -2.92 -11.67 -41.03
CA LYS A 155 -4.22 -11.20 -41.51
C LYS A 155 -4.13 -9.73 -41.90
N SER A 156 -4.41 -9.41 -43.16
CA SER A 156 -4.36 -8.03 -43.65
C SER A 156 -5.32 -7.09 -42.90
N SER A 157 -6.47 -7.61 -42.46
CA SER A 157 -7.50 -6.84 -41.74
C SER A 157 -7.10 -6.39 -40.33
N VAL A 158 -6.07 -6.98 -39.72
CA VAL A 158 -5.65 -6.65 -38.35
C VAL A 158 -4.44 -5.72 -38.31
N LEU A 159 -3.71 -5.58 -39.42
CA LEU A 159 -2.44 -4.87 -39.48
C LEU A 159 -2.59 -3.38 -39.12
N GLU A 160 -3.59 -2.70 -39.68
CA GLU A 160 -3.83 -1.29 -39.38
C GLU A 160 -4.18 -1.09 -37.90
N VAL A 161 -4.98 -1.99 -37.32
CA VAL A 161 -5.36 -1.95 -35.90
C VAL A 161 -4.13 -2.18 -35.01
N LEU A 162 -3.30 -3.16 -35.37
CA LEU A 162 -2.10 -3.53 -34.63
C LEU A 162 -1.09 -2.38 -34.56
N LEU A 163 -0.83 -1.72 -35.70
CA LEU A 163 0.06 -0.56 -35.78
C LEU A 163 -0.51 0.67 -35.07
N GLU A 164 -1.84 0.77 -34.98
CA GLU A 164 -2.46 1.84 -34.21
C GLU A 164 -2.34 1.60 -32.70
N ILE A 165 -2.44 0.35 -32.24
CA ILE A 165 -2.19 -0.03 -30.84
C ILE A 165 -0.76 0.32 -30.43
N THR A 166 0.25 0.04 -31.27
CA THR A 166 1.67 0.32 -30.94
C THR A 166 1.99 1.80 -30.77
N LYS A 167 1.14 2.71 -31.28
CA LYS A 167 1.32 4.17 -31.09
C LYS A 167 0.97 4.65 -29.69
N PHE A 168 0.11 3.92 -28.99
CA PHE A 168 -0.46 4.35 -27.70
C PHE A 168 -0.16 3.38 -26.56
N CYS A 169 0.11 2.12 -26.88
CA CYS A 169 0.29 1.04 -25.92
C CYS A 169 1.65 0.37 -26.10
N ASP A 170 2.22 -0.07 -24.99
CA ASP A 170 3.32 -1.02 -24.94
C ASP A 170 2.82 -2.42 -25.31
N LEU A 171 2.89 -2.76 -26.60
CA LEU A 171 2.37 -4.02 -27.14
C LEU A 171 3.41 -5.15 -27.07
N TYR A 172 2.98 -6.33 -26.61
CA TYR A 172 3.73 -7.58 -26.67
C TYR A 172 2.94 -8.63 -27.43
N LEU A 173 3.58 -9.29 -28.39
CA LEU A 173 3.00 -10.43 -29.11
C LEU A 173 3.57 -11.71 -28.53
N MET A 174 2.75 -12.75 -28.47
CA MET A 174 3.21 -14.02 -27.91
C MET A 174 2.58 -15.22 -28.59
N GLU A 175 3.36 -16.30 -28.72
CA GLU A 175 2.82 -17.55 -29.26
C GLU A 175 3.52 -18.78 -28.69
N ARG A 176 2.76 -19.89 -28.68
CA ARG A 176 3.32 -21.20 -28.48
C ARG A 176 3.91 -21.68 -29.81
N VAL A 177 5.19 -22.03 -29.84
CA VAL A 177 5.85 -22.65 -31.00
C VAL A 177 6.40 -24.02 -30.65
N LEU A 178 6.49 -24.90 -31.65
CA LEU A 178 6.96 -26.26 -31.48
C LEU A 178 8.48 -26.40 -31.71
N ASP A 179 9.06 -25.46 -32.46
CA ASP A 179 10.46 -25.44 -32.87
C ASP A 179 10.91 -24.03 -33.27
N ASP A 180 12.22 -23.87 -33.41
CA ASP A 180 12.88 -22.60 -33.79
C ASP A 180 12.53 -22.17 -35.23
N ASP A 181 12.20 -23.13 -36.11
CA ASP A 181 11.80 -22.83 -37.48
C ASP A 181 10.44 -22.14 -37.52
N SER A 182 9.51 -22.57 -36.67
CA SER A 182 8.21 -21.92 -36.48
C SER A 182 8.36 -20.48 -35.96
N GLU A 183 9.26 -20.25 -35.00
CA GLU A 183 9.62 -18.89 -34.54
C GLU A 183 10.13 -18.04 -35.72
N ARG A 184 11.03 -18.58 -36.53
CA ARG A 184 11.58 -17.89 -37.70
C ARG A 184 10.48 -17.54 -38.71
N ASN A 185 9.57 -18.46 -38.98
CA ASN A 185 8.46 -18.27 -39.90
C ASN A 185 7.55 -17.13 -39.44
N VAL A 186 7.20 -17.09 -38.14
CA VAL A 186 6.40 -16.02 -37.55
C VAL A 186 7.09 -14.67 -37.66
N LEU A 187 8.37 -14.59 -37.27
CA LEU A 187 9.12 -13.33 -37.33
C LEU A 187 9.25 -12.81 -38.77
N LEU A 188 9.50 -13.70 -39.74
CA LEU A 188 9.53 -13.34 -41.16
C LEU A 188 8.18 -12.85 -41.67
N ALA A 189 7.08 -13.49 -41.26
CA ALA A 189 5.73 -13.08 -41.65
C ALA A 189 5.39 -11.67 -41.13
N LEU A 190 5.69 -11.38 -39.86
CA LEU A 190 5.50 -10.06 -39.25
C LEU A 190 6.37 -8.99 -39.92
N GLU A 191 7.62 -9.33 -40.26
CA GLU A 191 8.56 -8.44 -40.96
C GLU A 191 8.06 -8.12 -42.37
N ASN A 192 7.65 -9.13 -43.14
CA ASN A 192 7.10 -8.97 -44.49
C ASN A 192 5.77 -8.21 -44.50
N ALA A 193 4.97 -8.32 -43.43
CA ALA A 193 3.75 -7.56 -43.24
C ALA A 193 4.00 -6.10 -42.81
N GLY A 194 5.25 -5.71 -42.52
CA GLY A 194 5.60 -4.34 -42.15
C GLY A 194 5.36 -3.99 -40.68
N VAL A 195 5.21 -4.99 -39.81
CA VAL A 195 4.95 -4.79 -38.36
C VAL A 195 6.14 -4.13 -37.64
N PHE A 196 7.38 -4.37 -38.09
CA PHE A 196 8.61 -3.87 -37.48
C PHE A 196 9.16 -2.57 -38.10
N THR A 197 8.30 -1.78 -38.75
CA THR A 197 8.68 -0.51 -39.40
C THR A 197 8.94 0.62 -38.38
N SER A 198 9.46 1.77 -38.82
CA SER A 198 9.68 2.93 -37.94
C SER A 198 8.35 3.44 -37.36
N GLY A 199 8.17 3.32 -36.05
CA GLY A 199 6.90 3.58 -35.35
C GLY A 199 5.99 2.35 -35.16
N GLY A 200 6.43 1.18 -35.62
CA GLY A 200 5.80 -0.12 -35.37
C GLY A 200 6.35 -0.84 -34.14
N LEU A 201 6.12 -2.15 -34.07
CA LEU A 201 6.51 -2.99 -32.94
C LEU A 201 8.03 -3.24 -32.91
N VAL A 202 8.63 -3.32 -31.73
CA VAL A 202 10.02 -3.77 -31.56
C VAL A 202 10.07 -5.30 -31.61
N LYS A 203 10.98 -5.87 -32.41
CA LYS A 203 11.09 -7.33 -32.61
C LYS A 203 11.24 -8.11 -31.29
N ASP A 204 11.97 -7.56 -30.32
CA ASP A 204 12.18 -8.16 -28.99
C ASP A 204 10.90 -8.25 -28.13
N LYS A 205 9.79 -7.64 -28.56
CA LYS A 205 8.48 -7.74 -27.91
C LYS A 205 7.60 -8.85 -28.50
N VAL A 206 8.16 -9.68 -29.39
CA VAL A 206 7.54 -10.92 -29.85
C VAL A 206 8.14 -12.07 -29.04
N LEU A 207 7.34 -12.67 -28.17
CA LEU A 207 7.78 -13.66 -27.19
C LEU A 207 7.30 -15.06 -27.57
N PHE A 208 8.19 -16.03 -27.51
CA PHE A 208 7.90 -17.42 -27.85
C PHE A 208 8.02 -18.33 -26.64
N CYS A 209 7.14 -19.32 -26.56
CA CYS A 209 7.19 -20.37 -25.54
C CYS A 209 6.86 -21.74 -26.14
N SER A 210 7.27 -22.81 -25.49
CA SER A 210 6.96 -24.18 -25.94
C SER A 210 5.60 -24.70 -25.44
N THR A 211 5.00 -24.04 -24.44
CA THR A 211 3.77 -24.50 -23.77
C THR A 211 2.74 -23.37 -23.59
N GLU A 212 1.45 -23.72 -23.57
CA GLU A 212 0.35 -22.79 -23.26
C GLU A 212 0.47 -22.18 -21.85
N ILE A 213 1.04 -22.95 -20.91
CA ILE A 213 1.35 -22.50 -19.55
C ILE A 213 2.44 -21.41 -19.58
N GLY A 214 3.48 -21.60 -20.41
CA GLY A 214 4.51 -20.59 -20.65
C GLY A 214 3.92 -19.28 -21.16
N ARG A 215 2.97 -19.34 -22.12
CA ARG A 215 2.27 -18.15 -22.62
C ARG A 215 1.50 -17.44 -21.50
N THR A 216 0.72 -18.20 -20.73
CA THR A 216 -0.02 -17.67 -19.57
C THR A 216 0.92 -17.00 -18.56
N SER A 217 2.12 -17.55 -18.36
CA SER A 217 3.14 -16.95 -17.51
C SER A 217 3.62 -15.60 -18.04
N PHE A 218 3.87 -15.46 -19.35
CA PHE A 218 4.25 -14.17 -19.94
C PHE A 218 3.18 -13.12 -19.71
N VAL A 219 1.91 -13.47 -19.89
CA VAL A 219 0.79 -12.55 -19.63
C VAL A 219 0.79 -12.10 -18.17
N ARG A 220 0.93 -13.04 -17.23
CA ARG A 220 0.96 -12.71 -15.80
C ARG A 220 2.16 -11.84 -15.41
N GLN A 221 3.33 -12.05 -16.02
CA GLN A 221 4.55 -11.30 -15.70
C GLN A 221 4.57 -9.91 -16.33
N LEU A 222 4.03 -9.78 -17.54
CA LEU A 222 3.94 -8.50 -18.21
C LEU A 222 2.89 -7.60 -17.54
N GLU A 223 1.93 -8.17 -16.81
CA GLU A 223 0.84 -7.45 -16.15
C GLU A 223 0.18 -6.44 -17.13
N PRO A 224 -0.34 -6.93 -18.27
CA PRO A 224 -0.95 -6.06 -19.26
C PRO A 224 -2.32 -5.59 -18.78
N ASP A 225 -2.70 -4.38 -19.18
CA ASP A 225 -4.06 -3.87 -18.98
C ASP A 225 -5.07 -4.69 -19.80
N TRP A 226 -4.63 -5.20 -20.95
CA TRP A 226 -5.41 -6.06 -21.84
C TRP A 226 -4.63 -7.29 -22.29
N HIS A 227 -5.25 -8.45 -22.13
CA HIS A 227 -4.79 -9.68 -22.78
C HIS A 227 -5.81 -10.14 -23.82
N ILE A 228 -5.35 -10.33 -25.06
CA ILE A 228 -6.16 -10.80 -26.19
C ILE A 228 -5.71 -12.22 -26.53
N ASP A 229 -6.59 -13.21 -26.34
CA ASP A 229 -6.31 -14.61 -26.65
C ASP A 229 -7.58 -15.31 -27.18
N THR A 230 -7.39 -16.30 -28.03
CA THR A 230 -8.45 -17.17 -28.57
C THR A 230 -8.72 -18.40 -27.70
N ASN A 231 -7.84 -18.71 -26.74
CA ASN A 231 -7.98 -19.83 -25.82
C ASN A 231 -8.89 -19.44 -24.63
N PRO A 232 -10.12 -19.96 -24.56
CA PRO A 232 -11.06 -19.60 -23.50
C PRO A 232 -10.57 -20.02 -22.12
N GLU A 233 -9.78 -21.08 -21.99
CA GLU A 233 -9.26 -21.51 -20.68
C GLU A 233 -8.26 -20.51 -20.11
N ILE A 234 -7.39 -19.92 -20.94
CA ILE A 234 -6.41 -18.92 -20.51
C ILE A 234 -7.12 -17.62 -20.10
N VAL A 235 -8.06 -17.16 -20.93
CA VAL A 235 -8.88 -15.98 -20.63
C VAL A 235 -9.65 -16.19 -19.31
N THR A 236 -10.24 -17.36 -19.11
CA THR A 236 -11.01 -17.72 -17.92
C THR A 236 -10.10 -17.82 -16.68
N GLN A 237 -8.96 -18.49 -16.77
CA GLN A 237 -8.01 -18.60 -15.65
C GLN A 237 -7.43 -17.25 -15.21
N LEU A 238 -7.27 -16.31 -16.14
CA LEU A 238 -6.84 -14.94 -15.85
C LEU A 238 -7.98 -14.09 -15.24
N ALA A 239 -9.24 -14.40 -15.57
CA ALA A 239 -10.42 -13.70 -15.07
C ALA A 239 -10.91 -14.18 -13.68
N GLU A 240 -10.73 -15.46 -13.32
CA GLU A 240 -11.45 -16.11 -12.20
C GLU A 240 -10.86 -15.96 -10.79
N TYR A 241 -9.66 -15.38 -10.61
CA TYR A 241 -9.04 -15.36 -9.28
C TYR A 241 -9.92 -14.68 -8.23
N PHE A 242 -10.46 -13.50 -8.54
CA PHE A 242 -11.27 -12.73 -7.60
C PHE A 242 -12.63 -13.38 -7.34
N GLU A 243 -13.27 -13.97 -8.36
CA GLU A 243 -14.52 -14.71 -8.20
C GLU A 243 -14.34 -15.92 -7.26
N LYS A 244 -13.27 -16.69 -7.47
CA LYS A 244 -12.91 -17.80 -6.58
C LYS A 244 -12.64 -17.28 -5.16
N LEU A 245 -11.89 -16.19 -5.02
CA LEU A 245 -11.56 -15.61 -3.72
C LEU A 245 -12.81 -15.11 -2.97
N LEU A 246 -13.72 -14.41 -3.66
CA LEU A 246 -14.99 -13.93 -3.12
C LEU A 246 -15.86 -15.11 -2.65
N SER A 247 -15.94 -16.18 -3.46
CA SER A 247 -16.67 -17.40 -3.11
C SER A 247 -16.06 -18.12 -1.90
N GLU A 248 -14.74 -18.35 -1.89
CA GLU A 248 -14.04 -19.03 -0.79
C GLU A 248 -14.16 -18.26 0.54
N ARG A 249 -14.14 -16.92 0.47
CA ARG A 249 -14.25 -16.04 1.64
C ARG A 249 -15.70 -15.70 2.01
N GLN A 250 -16.66 -16.19 1.25
CA GLN A 250 -18.10 -15.90 1.43
C GLN A 250 -18.43 -14.40 1.39
N CYS A 251 -17.64 -13.62 0.66
CA CYS A 251 -17.91 -12.20 0.42
C CYS A 251 -19.04 -12.08 -0.62
N ARG A 252 -20.18 -11.55 -0.21
CA ARG A 252 -21.38 -11.41 -1.06
C ARG A 252 -21.65 -9.94 -1.34
N GLY A 253 -22.40 -9.66 -2.41
CA GLY A 253 -22.86 -8.31 -2.72
C GLY A 253 -21.81 -7.39 -3.37
N ILE A 254 -20.62 -7.90 -3.70
CA ILE A 254 -19.59 -7.17 -4.43
C ILE A 254 -18.96 -8.05 -5.52
N LYS A 255 -18.27 -7.41 -6.48
CA LYS A 255 -17.40 -8.06 -7.47
C LYS A 255 -16.20 -7.18 -7.80
N VAL A 256 -15.13 -7.79 -8.29
CA VAL A 256 -13.95 -7.05 -8.78
C VAL A 256 -14.00 -6.98 -10.31
N LYS A 257 -13.82 -5.77 -10.86
CA LYS A 257 -13.72 -5.54 -12.30
C LYS A 257 -12.41 -4.85 -12.63
N GLN A 258 -11.92 -5.06 -13.85
CA GLN A 258 -10.88 -4.23 -14.43
C GLN A 258 -11.54 -3.07 -15.20
N SER A 259 -11.13 -1.84 -14.92
CA SER A 259 -11.44 -0.61 -15.64
C SER A 259 -10.15 -0.09 -16.28
N GLY A 260 -10.18 0.29 -17.56
CA GLY A 260 -8.96 0.79 -18.23
C GLY A 260 -8.47 2.14 -17.70
N GLU A 261 -9.34 2.96 -17.11
CA GLU A 261 -8.96 4.25 -16.54
C GLU A 261 -8.34 4.15 -15.13
N PHE A 262 -8.80 3.19 -14.31
CA PHE A 262 -8.48 3.14 -12.87
C PHE A 262 -7.85 1.80 -12.41
N GLY A 263 -7.56 0.87 -13.33
CA GLY A 263 -7.04 -0.45 -12.96
C GLY A 263 -8.15 -1.34 -12.41
N LYS A 264 -7.94 -1.99 -11.26
CA LYS A 264 -8.98 -2.81 -10.62
C LYS A 264 -9.93 -1.93 -9.83
N GLY A 265 -11.21 -2.31 -9.77
CA GLY A 265 -12.23 -1.64 -8.96
C GLY A 265 -13.18 -2.66 -8.33
N VAL A 266 -13.64 -2.38 -7.11
CA VAL A 266 -14.69 -3.15 -6.44
C VAL A 266 -16.05 -2.50 -6.73
N TYR A 267 -17.03 -3.29 -7.14
CA TYR A 267 -18.36 -2.80 -7.51
C TYR A 267 -19.43 -3.52 -6.71
N ALA A 268 -20.46 -2.79 -6.29
CA ALA A 268 -21.61 -3.34 -5.61
C ALA A 268 -22.48 -4.19 -6.57
N GLU A 269 -22.88 -5.38 -6.14
CA GLU A 269 -23.84 -6.26 -6.83
C GLU A 269 -25.23 -6.24 -6.18
N THR A 270 -25.33 -5.61 -5.01
CA THR A 270 -26.54 -5.33 -4.25
C THR A 270 -26.52 -3.89 -3.76
N ASP A 271 -27.65 -3.37 -3.31
CA ASP A 271 -27.66 -2.08 -2.62
C ASP A 271 -27.14 -2.26 -1.19
N PHE A 272 -26.42 -1.26 -0.66
CA PHE A 272 -25.97 -1.20 0.73
C PHE A 272 -26.52 0.06 1.40
N GLY A 273 -27.05 -0.08 2.61
CA GLY A 273 -27.41 1.03 3.48
C GLY A 273 -26.18 1.68 4.14
N GLU A 274 -26.33 2.91 4.62
CA GLU A 274 -25.29 3.56 5.44
C GLU A 274 -24.98 2.74 6.70
N GLY A 275 -23.70 2.59 7.02
CA GLY A 275 -23.20 1.77 8.12
C GLY A 275 -23.20 0.25 7.87
N GLU A 276 -23.75 -0.21 6.74
CA GLU A 276 -23.81 -1.64 6.42
C GLU A 276 -22.42 -2.20 6.08
N LEU A 277 -22.19 -3.46 6.46
CA LEU A 277 -20.96 -4.17 6.13
C LEU A 277 -20.88 -4.47 4.64
N VAL A 278 -19.94 -3.83 3.95
CA VAL A 278 -19.68 -4.07 2.52
C VAL A 278 -18.69 -5.22 2.33
N LEU A 279 -17.61 -5.25 3.11
CA LEU A 279 -16.56 -6.25 2.99
C LEU A 279 -15.88 -6.50 4.33
N LYS A 280 -15.67 -7.78 4.66
CA LYS A 280 -14.74 -8.20 5.72
C LYS A 280 -13.60 -9.01 5.09
N ASP A 281 -12.49 -8.36 4.82
CA ASP A 281 -11.38 -8.95 4.05
C ASP A 281 -10.33 -9.58 4.96
N GLN A 282 -9.96 -10.82 4.64
CA GLN A 282 -8.92 -11.55 5.34
C GLN A 282 -7.54 -11.15 4.80
N MET A 283 -6.62 -10.76 5.68
CA MET A 283 -5.25 -10.48 5.26
C MET A 283 -4.64 -11.71 4.60
N LEU A 284 -3.87 -11.49 3.53
CA LEU A 284 -3.05 -12.53 2.93
C LEU A 284 -1.72 -12.67 3.69
N VAL A 285 -1.12 -11.52 4.04
CA VAL A 285 0.08 -11.40 4.85
C VAL A 285 -0.10 -10.19 5.75
N GLY A 286 0.23 -10.34 7.03
CA GLY A 286 0.22 -9.23 7.99
C GLY A 286 1.27 -9.40 9.07
N ALA A 287 1.70 -8.30 9.68
CA ALA A 287 2.63 -8.29 10.80
C ALA A 287 2.30 -7.12 11.74
N GLN A 288 2.34 -7.40 13.04
CA GLN A 288 2.27 -6.40 14.09
C GLN A 288 3.60 -5.65 14.12
N HIS A 289 3.56 -4.34 14.28
CA HIS A 289 4.77 -3.53 14.36
C HIS A 289 5.65 -3.99 15.53
N PRO A 290 6.99 -4.04 15.37
CA PRO A 290 7.89 -4.57 16.39
C PRO A 290 7.75 -3.88 17.75
N LEU A 291 7.59 -2.55 17.75
CA LEU A 291 7.38 -1.77 18.98
C LEU A 291 6.01 -2.06 19.61
N ASN A 292 4.95 -2.20 18.81
CA ASN A 292 3.60 -2.49 19.34
C ASN A 292 3.49 -3.88 20.01
N LYS A 293 4.37 -4.84 19.72
CA LYS A 293 4.42 -6.16 20.40
C LYS A 293 4.75 -6.06 21.89
N ILE A 294 5.41 -4.98 22.26
CA ILE A 294 5.80 -4.64 23.63
C ILE A 294 4.50 -4.33 24.42
N ASP A 295 3.63 -3.52 23.82
CA ASP A 295 2.39 -3.04 24.45
C ASP A 295 1.21 -4.00 24.31
N CYS A 296 1.08 -4.68 23.17
CA CYS A 296 -0.06 -5.53 22.86
C CYS A 296 0.36 -6.99 22.66
N LEU A 297 -0.09 -7.87 23.56
CA LEU A 297 0.04 -9.31 23.37
C LEU A 297 -1.16 -9.85 22.58
N VAL A 298 -0.93 -10.12 21.30
CA VAL A 298 -1.95 -10.62 20.37
C VAL A 298 -1.54 -11.94 19.73
N CYS A 299 -2.51 -12.62 19.10
CA CYS A 299 -2.25 -13.76 18.25
C CYS A 299 -1.41 -13.35 17.04
N SER A 300 -0.27 -14.02 16.81
CA SER A 300 0.64 -13.73 15.69
C SER A 300 0.06 -14.05 14.29
N PHE A 301 -1.10 -14.70 14.22
CA PHE A 301 -1.79 -15.06 12.98
C PHE A 301 -3.03 -14.20 12.70
N CYS A 302 -3.94 -14.06 13.67
CA CYS A 302 -5.19 -13.33 13.49
C CYS A 302 -5.27 -12.00 14.25
N PHE A 303 -4.24 -11.66 15.03
CA PHE A 303 -4.10 -10.37 15.73
C PHE A 303 -5.13 -10.08 16.82
N LYS A 304 -5.97 -11.06 17.16
CA LYS A 304 -6.84 -10.99 18.34
C LYS A 304 -6.01 -10.94 19.61
N PHE A 305 -6.37 -10.08 20.56
CA PHE A 305 -5.78 -10.06 21.90
C PHE A 305 -5.93 -11.41 22.62
N ILE A 306 -4.90 -11.82 23.36
CA ILE A 306 -4.82 -13.11 24.09
C ILE A 306 -4.33 -12.89 25.52
N GLY A 307 -4.54 -13.85 26.42
CA GLY A 307 -4.15 -13.72 27.82
C GLY A 307 -5.29 -13.27 28.71
N SER A 308 -5.08 -12.20 29.49
CA SER A 308 -6.08 -11.55 30.32
C SER A 308 -5.90 -10.03 30.30
N ILE A 309 -6.88 -9.28 30.79
CA ILE A 309 -6.78 -7.82 30.95
C ILE A 309 -5.58 -7.45 31.82
N GLU A 310 -5.39 -8.17 32.92
CA GLU A 310 -4.27 -7.99 33.85
C GLU A 310 -2.93 -8.23 33.17
N LEU A 311 -2.82 -9.25 32.31
CA LEU A 311 -1.58 -9.50 31.57
C LEU A 311 -1.26 -8.38 30.58
N GLN A 312 -2.26 -7.83 29.87
CA GLN A 312 -2.04 -6.71 28.95
C GLN A 312 -1.55 -5.47 29.71
N ILE A 313 -2.25 -5.12 30.79
CA ILE A 313 -1.89 -3.99 31.67
C ILE A 313 -0.49 -4.19 32.28
N GLY A 314 -0.24 -5.36 32.85
CA GLY A 314 1.00 -5.69 33.54
C GLY A 314 2.22 -5.64 32.62
N ARG A 315 2.12 -6.19 31.40
CA ARG A 315 3.20 -6.11 30.40
C ARG A 315 3.60 -4.67 30.13
N ARG A 316 2.61 -3.81 29.89
CA ARG A 316 2.86 -2.40 29.59
C ARG A 316 3.51 -1.66 30.76
N LEU A 317 2.94 -1.79 31.96
CA LEU A 317 3.49 -1.15 33.16
C LEU A 317 4.91 -1.64 33.47
N PHE A 318 5.21 -2.92 33.23
CA PHE A 318 6.55 -3.47 33.41
C PHE A 318 7.57 -2.73 32.55
N LEU A 319 7.23 -2.45 31.30
CA LEU A 319 8.12 -1.80 30.34
C LEU A 319 8.32 -0.33 30.67
N GLN A 320 7.26 0.39 31.05
CA GLN A 320 7.36 1.74 31.60
C GLN A 320 8.31 1.77 32.82
N ASN A 321 8.16 0.82 33.75
CA ASN A 321 9.01 0.73 34.94
C ASN A 321 10.48 0.42 34.62
N VAL A 322 10.76 -0.43 33.62
CA VAL A 322 12.13 -0.74 33.17
C VAL A 322 12.79 0.49 32.55
N ILE A 323 12.06 1.24 31.73
CA ILE A 323 12.55 2.49 31.10
C ILE A 323 12.84 3.54 32.18
N VAL A 324 11.92 3.72 33.15
CA VAL A 324 12.10 4.66 34.27
C VAL A 324 13.26 4.23 35.18
N SER A 325 13.47 2.93 35.41
CA SER A 325 14.57 2.42 36.24
C SER A 325 15.95 2.46 35.53
N GLY A 326 15.98 2.56 34.20
CA GLY A 326 17.21 2.67 33.40
C GLY A 326 17.74 4.11 33.28
N ASN A 327 16.93 5.11 33.63
CA ASN A 327 17.21 6.53 33.45
C ASN A 327 17.89 7.20 34.65
N ASP A 328 19.03 6.66 35.11
CA ASP A 328 20.04 7.48 35.79
C ASP A 328 20.90 8.29 34.78
N LYS A 329 20.78 8.01 33.46
CA LYS A 329 21.45 8.76 32.38
C LYS A 329 20.76 8.65 31.00
N CYS A 330 19.53 9.14 30.84
CA CYS A 330 19.07 9.70 29.54
C CYS A 330 17.73 10.42 29.70
N ASP A 331 17.52 11.47 28.90
CA ASP A 331 16.40 12.40 29.02
C ASP A 331 15.05 11.73 28.70
N ALA A 332 14.12 11.80 29.66
CA ALA A 332 12.78 11.22 29.62
C ALA A 332 11.83 11.86 28.59
N ASP A 333 12.27 12.91 27.88
CA ASP A 333 11.44 13.67 26.94
C ASP A 333 11.29 13.00 25.56
N THR A 334 12.19 12.09 25.18
CA THR A 334 12.16 11.49 23.83
C THR A 334 11.03 10.47 23.65
N LEU A 335 10.58 9.79 24.71
CA LEU A 335 9.52 8.76 24.64
C LEU A 335 8.13 9.29 24.99
N SER A 336 8.03 10.34 25.80
CA SER A 336 6.72 10.95 26.11
C SER A 336 6.16 11.79 24.95
N HIS A 337 7.01 12.21 24.01
CA HIS A 337 6.56 12.87 22.78
C HIS A 337 6.04 11.88 21.72
N ILE A 338 6.57 10.65 21.68
CA ILE A 338 6.11 9.63 20.71
C ILE A 338 4.78 9.00 21.14
N SER A 339 4.53 8.89 22.45
CA SER A 339 3.23 8.44 22.98
C SER A 339 2.12 9.48 22.76
N LYS A 340 2.48 10.76 22.72
CA LYS A 340 1.53 11.88 22.60
C LYS A 340 1.02 12.09 21.17
N ASP A 341 1.81 11.72 20.17
CA ASP A 341 1.40 11.73 18.76
C ASP A 341 0.33 10.65 18.45
N CYS A 342 0.01 9.76 19.39
CA CYS A 342 -1.00 8.70 19.22
C CYS A 342 -2.34 8.99 19.91
N CYS A 343 -2.48 10.06 20.71
CA CYS A 343 -3.65 10.24 21.60
C CYS A 343 -4.43 11.57 21.48
N ASP A 344 -4.11 12.44 20.53
CA ASP A 344 -4.98 13.56 20.17
C ASP A 344 -5.77 13.22 18.88
N THR A 345 -6.93 12.56 19.02
CA THR A 345 -7.98 12.54 17.99
C THR A 345 -9.30 12.98 18.61
N ASP A 346 -9.75 14.17 18.19
CA ASP A 346 -10.96 14.81 18.67
C ASP A 346 -12.22 14.01 18.32
N SER A 347 -13.04 13.82 19.35
CA SER A 347 -14.45 13.44 19.23
C SER A 347 -15.21 14.62 18.61
N SER A 348 -15.59 14.50 17.33
CA SER A 348 -16.53 15.44 16.69
C SER A 348 -17.85 14.76 16.35
N ASP A 349 -18.65 14.50 17.38
CA ASP A 349 -20.10 14.38 17.22
C ASP A 349 -20.71 15.78 17.39
N GLY A 350 -21.11 16.40 16.27
CA GLY A 350 -22.13 17.44 16.24
C GLY A 350 -23.39 16.87 15.55
N ASP A 351 -24.62 17.11 15.98
CA ASP A 351 -25.15 18.26 16.70
C ASP A 351 -26.61 18.01 17.16
N ASN A 352 -26.98 18.75 18.21
CA ASN A 352 -28.28 19.37 18.52
C ASN A 352 -29.44 18.64 19.23
N GLY A 353 -29.73 19.12 20.45
CA GLY A 353 -30.96 18.88 21.21
C GLY A 353 -31.08 19.71 22.50
N SER A 354 -31.31 21.02 22.36
CA SER A 354 -31.85 22.01 23.34
C SER A 354 -32.49 21.43 24.62
N TYR A 355 -32.09 21.89 25.82
CA TYR A 355 -32.99 22.47 26.85
C TYR A 355 -32.18 23.20 27.95
N THR A 356 -32.69 24.35 28.36
CA THR A 356 -32.15 25.30 29.34
C THR A 356 -32.45 24.95 30.80
N LYS A 357 -31.53 25.35 31.71
CA LYS A 357 -31.70 25.96 33.06
C LYS A 357 -31.07 25.28 34.28
N ASP A 358 -30.13 26.04 34.84
CA ASP A 358 -29.99 26.53 36.23
C ASP A 358 -29.39 25.66 37.36
N HIS A 359 -28.41 26.30 38.02
CA HIS A 359 -27.81 26.09 39.37
C HIS A 359 -26.70 25.03 39.51
N GLU A 360 -25.56 25.24 40.19
CA GLU A 360 -24.91 26.39 40.84
C GLU A 360 -23.50 25.89 41.27
N ASN A 361 -22.47 26.71 41.01
CA ASN A 361 -21.16 26.82 41.68
C ASN A 361 -20.56 25.64 42.48
N PHE A 362 -19.47 25.08 41.97
CA PHE A 362 -18.28 24.79 42.80
C PHE A 362 -17.02 25.12 42.00
N GLU A 363 -16.43 26.28 42.28
CA GLU A 363 -15.09 26.65 41.83
C GLU A 363 -14.05 25.76 42.53
N ILE A 364 -13.22 25.05 41.75
CA ILE A 364 -11.86 24.70 42.18
C ILE A 364 -10.92 25.02 41.01
N GLY A 365 -9.93 25.85 41.33
CA GLY A 365 -9.09 26.56 40.37
C GLY A 365 -8.17 25.68 39.53
N GLY A 366 -7.82 26.24 38.38
CA GLY A 366 -6.73 25.75 37.55
C GLY A 366 -5.44 25.68 38.34
N SER A 367 -4.92 24.46 38.48
CA SER A 367 -3.55 24.20 38.87
C SER A 367 -2.90 23.45 37.73
N SER A 368 -1.86 24.06 37.18
CA SER A 368 -0.80 23.44 36.38
C SER A 368 -0.29 22.19 37.12
N SER A 369 -0.80 21.00 36.79
CA SER A 369 -0.30 19.75 37.38
C SER A 369 0.97 19.32 36.66
N SER A 370 2.09 19.49 37.36
CA SER A 370 3.31 18.72 37.14
C SER A 370 2.99 17.24 36.97
N LYS A 371 3.51 16.59 35.92
CA LYS A 371 3.43 15.12 35.69
C LYS A 371 4.02 14.38 36.90
N GLU A 372 3.19 14.01 37.88
CA GLU A 372 3.56 12.97 38.84
C GLU A 372 3.44 11.63 38.12
N ASN A 373 4.57 11.04 37.71
CA ASN A 373 4.57 9.66 37.23
C ASN A 373 4.18 8.75 38.39
N HIS A 374 2.92 8.30 38.44
CA HIS A 374 2.45 7.33 39.43
C HIS A 374 3.04 5.95 39.15
N VAL A 375 4.26 5.71 39.63
CA VAL A 375 4.95 4.43 39.48
C VAL A 375 4.35 3.40 40.44
N LEU A 376 3.75 2.34 39.90
CA LEU A 376 3.26 1.22 40.72
C LEU A 376 4.43 0.38 41.27
N PRO A 377 4.31 -0.15 42.50
CA PRO A 377 5.31 -1.06 43.06
C PRO A 377 5.55 -2.26 42.15
N ARG A 378 6.81 -2.66 41.98
CA ARG A 378 7.19 -3.79 41.09
C ARG A 378 6.39 -5.07 41.39
N GLY A 379 6.15 -5.37 42.66
CA GLY A 379 5.36 -6.55 43.05
C GLY A 379 3.92 -6.52 42.53
N VAL A 380 3.28 -5.34 42.45
CA VAL A 380 1.93 -5.22 41.86
C VAL A 380 1.95 -5.53 40.37
N VAL A 381 2.94 -5.01 39.65
CA VAL A 381 3.10 -5.26 38.21
C VAL A 381 3.41 -6.73 37.93
N GLU A 382 4.29 -7.35 38.72
CA GLU A 382 4.59 -8.78 38.63
C GLU A 382 3.35 -9.64 38.92
N SER A 383 2.57 -9.28 39.95
CA SER A 383 1.31 -9.97 40.29
C SER A 383 0.22 -9.83 39.21
N LEU A 384 0.19 -8.74 38.45
CA LEU A 384 -0.70 -8.61 37.28
C LEU A 384 -0.23 -9.53 36.13
N MET A 385 1.08 -9.60 35.88
CA MET A 385 1.64 -10.41 34.77
C MET A 385 1.57 -11.92 35.02
N ASN A 386 1.70 -12.36 36.27
CA ASN A 386 1.65 -13.79 36.61
C ASN A 386 0.23 -14.29 36.95
N GLY A 387 -0.76 -13.39 36.99
CA GLY A 387 -2.16 -13.69 37.28
C GLY A 387 -2.47 -13.89 38.78
N GLU A 388 -1.59 -13.46 39.69
CA GLU A 388 -1.85 -13.49 41.14
C GLU A 388 -2.80 -12.38 41.59
N MET A 389 -2.83 -11.25 40.87
CA MET A 389 -3.77 -10.15 41.08
C MET A 389 -4.87 -10.23 40.01
N LEU A 390 -6.13 -10.26 40.47
CA LEU A 390 -7.31 -10.18 39.60
C LEU A 390 -7.98 -8.82 39.79
N LEU A 391 -8.30 -8.17 38.68
CA LEU A 391 -9.02 -6.90 38.72
C LEU A 391 -10.54 -7.16 38.74
N PRO A 392 -11.33 -6.27 39.35
CA PRO A 392 -12.77 -6.45 39.45
C PRO A 392 -13.41 -6.53 38.05
N TYR A 393 -14.42 -7.38 37.87
CA TYR A 393 -15.19 -7.52 36.61
C TYR A 393 -14.44 -7.96 35.34
N THR A 394 -13.15 -8.33 35.40
CA THR A 394 -12.39 -8.75 34.20
C THR A 394 -12.90 -10.04 33.56
N ASN A 395 -13.67 -10.86 34.30
CA ASN A 395 -14.35 -12.05 33.77
C ASN A 395 -15.31 -11.73 32.61
N ARG A 396 -15.82 -10.49 32.51
CA ARG A 396 -16.67 -10.03 31.39
C ARG A 396 -15.87 -9.80 30.10
N PHE A 397 -14.55 -9.69 30.18
CA PHE A 397 -13.62 -9.41 29.09
C PHE A 397 -12.67 -10.60 28.83
N SER A 398 -13.24 -11.81 28.83
CA SER A 398 -12.46 -13.04 28.69
C SER A 398 -11.72 -13.10 27.33
N LEU A 399 -10.40 -13.23 27.39
CA LEU A 399 -9.52 -13.39 26.22
C LEU A 399 -9.08 -14.85 26.06
N PRO A 400 -8.75 -15.30 24.83
CA PRO A 400 -8.23 -16.64 24.59
C PRO A 400 -6.89 -16.87 25.31
N SER A 401 -6.70 -18.05 25.89
CA SER A 401 -5.43 -18.41 26.51
C SER A 401 -4.30 -18.50 25.46
N PRO A 402 -3.10 -17.95 25.73
CA PRO A 402 -1.99 -17.97 24.80
C PRO A 402 -1.51 -19.41 24.54
N VAL A 403 -1.43 -19.77 23.26
CA VAL A 403 -0.79 -21.00 22.77
C VAL A 403 0.59 -20.62 22.25
N ALA A 404 1.64 -21.20 22.82
CA ALA A 404 3.01 -20.93 22.38
C ALA A 404 3.30 -21.50 20.98
N CYS A 405 4.25 -20.88 20.28
CA CYS A 405 4.70 -21.34 18.98
C CYS A 405 5.15 -22.82 18.96
N PRO A 406 4.69 -23.63 17.98
CA PRO A 406 5.17 -24.99 17.79
C PRO A 406 6.69 -25.03 17.58
N GLY A 407 7.29 -24.00 17.04
CA GLY A 407 8.74 -23.88 16.86
C GLY A 407 9.55 -23.66 18.16
N GLY A 408 8.90 -23.21 19.24
CA GLY A 408 9.57 -22.85 20.49
C GLY A 408 10.41 -21.57 20.38
N CYS A 409 9.96 -20.56 19.63
CA CYS A 409 10.71 -19.32 19.44
C CYS A 409 10.62 -18.34 20.62
N GLY A 410 9.65 -18.49 21.52
CA GLY A 410 9.41 -17.56 22.64
C GLY A 410 8.74 -16.24 22.26
N GLU A 411 8.71 -15.90 20.97
CA GLU A 411 8.19 -14.63 20.44
C GLU A 411 6.74 -14.70 19.95
N ALA A 412 6.37 -15.79 19.28
CA ALA A 412 5.05 -15.93 18.66
C ALA A 412 4.07 -16.71 19.55
N TYR A 413 2.87 -16.16 19.72
CA TYR A 413 1.78 -16.70 20.51
C TYR A 413 0.48 -16.68 19.71
N TYR A 414 -0.44 -17.60 20.02
CA TYR A 414 -1.65 -17.80 19.23
C TYR A 414 -2.87 -17.91 20.12
N CYS A 415 -4.04 -17.51 19.62
CA CYS A 415 -5.30 -17.62 20.36
C CYS A 415 -5.85 -19.06 20.40
N SER A 416 -5.29 -19.97 19.59
CA SER A 416 -5.72 -21.37 19.50
C SER A 416 -4.65 -22.24 18.84
N LYS A 417 -4.77 -23.56 19.01
CA LYS A 417 -3.96 -24.54 18.27
C LYS A 417 -4.15 -24.41 16.75
N SER A 418 -5.38 -24.17 16.31
CA SER A 418 -5.69 -23.99 14.88
C SER A 418 -4.96 -22.79 14.28
N CYS A 419 -4.89 -21.65 14.98
CA CYS A 419 -4.10 -20.50 14.52
C CYS A 419 -2.60 -20.79 14.52
N ALA A 420 -2.09 -21.51 15.53
CA ALA A 420 -0.68 -21.90 15.59
C ALA A 420 -0.30 -22.85 14.43
N GLU A 421 -1.15 -23.83 14.13
CA GLU A 421 -0.96 -24.76 13.02
C GLU A 421 -1.09 -24.06 11.67
N ALA A 422 -2.10 -23.20 11.50
CA ALA A 422 -2.29 -22.43 10.28
C ALA A 422 -1.08 -21.53 9.97
N ASP A 423 -0.60 -20.76 10.95
CA ASP A 423 0.59 -19.92 10.73
C ASP A 423 1.84 -20.75 10.46
N TRP A 424 2.01 -21.86 11.19
CA TRP A 424 3.14 -22.77 10.99
C TRP A 424 3.18 -23.35 9.57
N GLU A 425 2.04 -23.81 9.07
CA GLU A 425 1.89 -24.37 7.72
C GLU A 425 1.98 -23.32 6.62
N MET A 426 1.45 -22.11 6.87
CA MET A 426 1.39 -21.07 5.86
C MET A 426 2.67 -20.27 5.76
N VAL A 427 3.33 -19.92 6.87
CA VAL A 427 4.42 -18.93 6.85
C VAL A 427 5.50 -19.22 7.90
N HIS A 428 5.12 -19.33 9.17
CA HIS A 428 6.03 -19.16 10.30
C HIS A 428 7.09 -20.26 10.42
N SER A 429 6.86 -21.47 9.91
CA SER A 429 7.83 -22.56 10.02
C SER A 429 9.21 -22.20 9.42
N LEU A 430 9.26 -21.43 8.32
CA LEU A 430 10.50 -20.95 7.71
C LEU A 430 11.09 -19.71 8.42
N LEU A 431 10.25 -18.91 9.06
CA LEU A 431 10.64 -17.66 9.74
C LEU A 431 10.70 -17.78 11.26
N CYS A 432 10.68 -19.01 11.76
CA CYS A 432 10.78 -19.29 13.18
C CYS A 432 12.23 -19.21 13.65
N THR A 433 12.48 -18.53 14.76
CA THR A 433 13.80 -18.47 15.42
C THR A 433 14.01 -19.55 16.48
N GLY A 434 12.99 -20.38 16.72
CA GLY A 434 12.99 -21.47 17.70
C GLY A 434 13.73 -22.72 17.22
N GLU A 435 13.89 -23.69 18.12
CA GLU A 435 14.68 -24.90 17.88
C GLU A 435 14.09 -25.82 16.79
N ARG A 436 12.76 -25.84 16.64
CA ARG A 436 12.07 -26.65 15.63
C ARG A 436 11.82 -25.91 14.31
N SER A 437 12.55 -24.82 14.07
CA SER A 437 12.47 -24.05 12.82
C SER A 437 12.80 -24.89 11.58
N GLN A 438 12.15 -24.57 10.46
CA GLN A 438 12.48 -25.09 9.12
C GLN A 438 13.44 -24.16 8.35
N SER A 439 13.91 -23.06 8.97
CA SER A 439 14.98 -22.23 8.40
C SER A 439 16.28 -23.00 8.26
N HIS A 440 17.02 -22.78 7.17
CA HIS A 440 18.36 -23.35 6.97
C HIS A 440 19.39 -22.77 7.97
N SER A 441 19.19 -21.52 8.41
CA SER A 441 20.09 -20.84 9.34
C SER A 441 19.34 -19.86 10.24
N ARG A 442 19.09 -20.28 11.48
CA ARG A 442 18.50 -19.42 12.53
C ARG A 442 19.34 -18.16 12.80
N ALA A 443 20.66 -18.28 12.72
CA ALA A 443 21.56 -17.13 12.91
C ALA A 443 21.43 -16.09 11.78
N ALA A 444 21.29 -16.54 10.53
CA ALA A 444 21.03 -15.63 9.41
C ALA A 444 19.64 -14.98 9.52
N LEU A 445 18.63 -15.76 9.95
CA LEU A 445 17.28 -15.26 10.18
C LEU A 445 17.24 -14.19 11.29
N MET A 446 18.01 -14.37 12.37
CA MET A 446 18.14 -13.34 13.42
C MET A 446 18.74 -12.04 12.88
N LYS A 447 19.80 -12.12 12.06
CA LYS A 447 20.38 -10.94 11.39
C LYS A 447 19.41 -10.27 10.43
N PHE A 448 18.60 -11.06 9.71
CA PHE A 448 17.53 -10.54 8.86
C PHE A 448 16.51 -9.75 9.68
N ASN A 449 16.03 -10.32 10.79
CA ASN A 449 15.06 -9.65 11.66
C ASN A 449 15.63 -8.37 12.29
N GLU A 450 16.88 -8.41 12.75
CA GLU A 450 17.59 -7.23 13.27
C GLU A 450 17.68 -6.13 12.21
N HIS A 451 18.16 -6.46 11.00
CA HIS A 451 18.23 -5.51 9.89
C HIS A 451 16.86 -4.92 9.53
N ALA A 452 15.82 -5.74 9.46
CA ALA A 452 14.47 -5.27 9.16
C ALA A 452 13.94 -4.32 10.24
N ASN A 453 14.09 -4.67 11.52
CA ASN A 453 13.65 -3.83 12.64
C ASN A 453 14.42 -2.50 12.73
N GLU A 454 15.68 -2.47 12.29
CA GLU A 454 16.52 -1.25 12.32
C GLU A 454 16.33 -0.34 11.11
N THR A 455 15.80 -0.85 10.00
CA THR A 455 15.75 -0.13 8.71
C THR A 455 14.34 0.05 8.17
N ASN A 456 13.66 -1.04 7.79
CA ASN A 456 12.30 -1.04 7.26
C ASN A 456 11.60 -2.37 7.60
N ASP A 457 10.51 -2.30 8.37
CA ASP A 457 9.76 -3.45 8.85
C ASP A 457 8.93 -4.14 7.75
N ILE A 458 8.69 -3.49 6.61
CA ILE A 458 8.12 -4.10 5.40
C ILE A 458 8.95 -5.29 4.92
N PHE A 459 10.26 -5.32 5.21
CA PHE A 459 11.07 -6.50 4.92
C PHE A 459 10.54 -7.75 5.62
N LEU A 460 10.00 -7.65 6.85
CA LEU A 460 9.37 -8.77 7.54
C LEU A 460 8.15 -9.28 6.76
N LEU A 461 7.33 -8.39 6.21
CA LEU A 461 6.19 -8.75 5.36
C LEU A 461 6.63 -9.38 4.04
N ALA A 462 7.69 -8.85 3.42
CA ALA A 462 8.26 -9.42 2.20
C ALA A 462 8.78 -10.85 2.43
N ALA A 463 9.46 -11.09 3.55
CA ALA A 463 9.87 -12.42 3.97
C ALA A 463 8.68 -13.36 4.20
N LYS A 464 7.58 -12.87 4.81
CA LYS A 464 6.34 -13.64 4.97
C LYS A 464 5.72 -14.00 3.62
N ALA A 465 5.68 -13.07 2.66
CA ALA A 465 5.17 -13.33 1.30
C ALA A 465 5.98 -14.39 0.54
N ILE A 466 7.32 -14.32 0.63
CA ILE A 466 8.21 -15.35 0.05
C ILE A 466 7.99 -16.70 0.73
N SER A 467 7.95 -16.72 2.06
CA SER A 467 7.76 -17.96 2.84
C SER A 467 6.40 -18.61 2.54
N LEU A 468 5.35 -17.80 2.44
CA LEU A 468 4.02 -18.23 2.01
C LEU A 468 4.06 -18.94 0.66
N THR A 469 4.76 -18.33 -0.30
CA THR A 469 4.89 -18.89 -1.65
C THR A 469 5.67 -20.21 -1.64
N ILE A 470 6.79 -20.28 -0.92
CA ILE A 470 7.62 -21.50 -0.81
C ILE A 470 6.80 -22.65 -0.18
N LEU A 471 6.12 -22.40 0.94
CA LEU A 471 5.35 -23.42 1.65
C LEU A 471 4.15 -23.89 0.83
N ARG A 472 3.47 -22.98 0.13
CA ARG A 472 2.40 -23.32 -0.80
C ARG A 472 2.92 -24.15 -1.99
N TYR A 473 4.07 -23.80 -2.56
CA TYR A 473 4.72 -24.58 -3.61
C TYR A 473 5.02 -26.01 -3.15
N ARG A 474 5.63 -26.17 -1.97
CA ARG A 474 5.91 -27.50 -1.39
C ARG A 474 4.64 -28.33 -1.20
N LYS A 475 3.55 -27.71 -0.73
CA LYS A 475 2.25 -28.37 -0.54
C LYS A 475 1.62 -28.80 -1.87
N LEU A 476 1.61 -27.93 -2.87
CA LEU A 476 1.11 -28.25 -4.21
C LEU A 476 1.89 -29.42 -4.80
N LYS A 477 3.23 -29.32 -4.80
CA LYS A 477 4.11 -30.38 -5.30
C LYS A 477 3.88 -31.73 -4.63
N SER A 478 3.76 -31.74 -3.29
CA SER A 478 3.48 -32.99 -2.56
C SER A 478 2.11 -33.59 -2.89
N THR A 479 1.11 -32.76 -3.17
CA THR A 479 -0.23 -33.22 -3.55
C THR A 479 -0.19 -33.87 -4.93
N TYR A 480 0.42 -33.20 -5.91
CA TYR A 480 0.60 -33.75 -7.26
C TYR A 480 1.37 -35.07 -7.26
N GLN A 481 2.47 -35.16 -6.52
CA GLN A 481 3.26 -36.41 -6.41
C GLN A 481 2.48 -37.58 -5.80
N LYS A 482 1.46 -37.31 -4.97
CA LYS A 482 0.59 -38.37 -4.41
C LYS A 482 -0.47 -38.83 -5.41
N GLU A 483 -0.89 -37.95 -6.32
CA GLU A 483 -1.88 -38.24 -7.36
C GLU A 483 -1.25 -38.95 -8.58
N GLU A 484 0.02 -38.66 -8.91
CA GLU A 484 0.74 -39.16 -10.09
C GLU A 484 1.41 -40.56 -9.96
N ASN A 485 0.90 -41.45 -9.11
CA ASN A 485 1.33 -42.88 -9.14
C ASN A 485 0.93 -43.62 -10.44
N CYS A 486 0.59 -42.91 -11.53
CA CYS A 486 0.36 -43.43 -12.88
C CYS A 486 1.00 -42.50 -13.93
N THR A 487 2.10 -42.96 -14.53
CA THR A 487 2.82 -42.46 -15.74
C THR A 487 3.51 -41.09 -15.68
N ALA A 488 4.85 -41.10 -15.85
CA ALA A 488 5.71 -39.93 -15.99
C ALA A 488 5.43 -39.12 -17.28
N PRO A 489 5.88 -37.85 -17.36
CA PRO A 489 6.97 -37.59 -18.31
C PRO A 489 8.03 -36.54 -17.89
N SER A 490 9.06 -36.54 -18.72
CA SER A 490 10.39 -35.95 -18.65
C SER A 490 10.48 -34.47 -19.03
N ASP A 491 9.99 -33.56 -18.18
CA ASP A 491 10.43 -32.14 -18.18
C ASP A 491 10.23 -31.48 -16.79
N GLY A 492 11.08 -31.86 -15.83
CA GLY A 492 10.95 -31.42 -14.43
C GLY A 492 11.11 -29.90 -14.21
N GLY A 493 11.71 -29.17 -15.15
CA GLY A 493 11.96 -27.73 -15.03
C GLY A 493 10.70 -26.89 -15.24
N ILE A 494 9.98 -27.13 -16.35
CA ILE A 494 8.76 -26.39 -16.70
C ILE A 494 7.63 -26.70 -15.71
N PHE A 495 7.50 -27.96 -15.29
CA PHE A 495 6.50 -28.39 -14.31
C PHE A 495 6.67 -27.69 -12.96
N ASN A 496 7.89 -27.65 -12.41
CA ASN A 496 8.17 -26.97 -11.15
C ASN A 496 7.88 -25.46 -11.23
N PHE A 497 8.19 -24.82 -12.35
CA PHE A 497 7.90 -23.39 -12.53
C PHE A 497 6.39 -23.10 -12.57
N SER A 498 5.59 -23.96 -13.22
CA SER A 498 4.12 -23.85 -13.22
C SER A 498 3.53 -23.93 -11.81
N LEU A 499 3.99 -24.88 -11.00
CA LEU A 499 3.57 -25.00 -9.60
C LEU A 499 3.99 -23.79 -8.76
N LEU A 500 5.17 -23.22 -9.02
CA LEU A 500 5.64 -22.02 -8.34
C LEU A 500 4.77 -20.80 -8.70
N LEU A 501 4.35 -20.66 -9.97
CA LEU A 501 3.43 -19.60 -10.39
C LEU A 501 2.05 -19.75 -9.73
N GLU A 502 1.53 -20.98 -9.59
CA GLU A 502 0.28 -21.23 -8.88
C GLU A 502 0.40 -20.97 -7.37
N ALA A 503 1.57 -21.23 -6.80
CA ALA A 503 1.89 -20.83 -5.43
C ALA A 503 1.98 -19.30 -5.26
N TRP A 504 2.51 -18.60 -6.26
CA TRP A 504 2.66 -17.15 -6.27
C TRP A 504 1.37 -16.39 -6.57
N LYS A 505 0.38 -17.03 -7.19
CA LYS A 505 -0.91 -16.43 -7.61
C LYS A 505 -1.57 -15.51 -6.57
N PRO A 506 -1.61 -15.84 -5.26
CA PRO A 506 -2.18 -14.91 -4.27
C PRO A 506 -1.39 -13.60 -4.12
N ILE A 507 -0.07 -13.63 -4.30
CA ILE A 507 0.78 -12.45 -4.25
C ILE A 507 0.70 -11.67 -5.57
N SER A 508 0.36 -12.31 -6.70
CA SER A 508 0.30 -11.67 -8.03
C SER A 508 -0.80 -10.62 -8.20
N VAL A 509 -1.66 -10.38 -7.21
CA VAL A 509 -2.84 -9.53 -7.37
C VAL A 509 -2.69 -8.10 -6.88
N GLY A 510 -1.73 -7.83 -5.97
CA GLY A 510 -1.44 -6.47 -5.53
C GLY A 510 -0.80 -5.65 -6.66
N TYR A 511 -1.00 -4.34 -6.64
CA TYR A 511 -0.31 -3.43 -7.56
C TYR A 511 1.19 -3.40 -7.24
N LYS A 512 2.05 -3.60 -8.24
CA LYS A 512 3.49 -3.81 -8.03
C LYS A 512 4.32 -2.89 -8.88
N ARG A 513 4.93 -1.89 -8.23
CA ARG A 513 6.12 -1.23 -8.76
C ARG A 513 7.31 -1.57 -7.87
N ARG A 514 8.51 -1.45 -8.40
CA ARG A 514 9.72 -1.64 -7.58
C ARG A 514 9.77 -0.52 -6.57
N TRP A 515 10.07 -0.85 -5.33
CA TRP A 515 10.12 0.09 -4.21
C TRP A 515 10.94 1.35 -4.52
N TRP A 516 12.17 1.17 -5.02
CA TRP A 516 13.05 2.29 -5.40
C TRP A 516 12.60 3.07 -6.64
N ASP A 517 11.59 2.61 -7.38
CA ASP A 517 10.99 3.34 -8.52
C ASP A 517 9.74 4.12 -8.11
N CYS A 518 8.96 3.63 -7.14
CA CYS A 518 7.67 4.22 -6.78
C CYS A 518 7.68 5.10 -5.55
N MET A 519 8.68 4.98 -4.67
CA MET A 519 8.78 5.92 -3.55
C MET A 519 8.98 7.35 -4.06
N ALA A 520 8.23 8.29 -3.47
CA ALA A 520 8.47 9.71 -3.66
C ALA A 520 9.80 10.14 -3.04
N LEU A 521 10.34 11.22 -3.57
CA LEU A 521 11.51 11.86 -2.99
C LEU A 521 11.10 12.57 -1.69
N PRO A 522 11.87 12.39 -0.61
CA PRO A 522 11.72 13.21 0.58
C PRO A 522 11.85 14.71 0.25
N ASP A 523 11.15 15.58 0.97
CA ASP A 523 11.23 17.04 0.77
C ASP A 523 12.64 17.61 0.97
N ASP A 524 13.47 16.93 1.76
CA ASP A 524 14.85 17.29 2.06
C ASP A 524 15.87 16.75 1.04
N VAL A 525 15.44 15.96 0.05
CA VAL A 525 16.30 15.46 -1.03
C VAL A 525 16.11 16.32 -2.28
N ASP A 526 17.18 17.00 -2.70
CA ASP A 526 17.19 17.74 -3.97
C ASP A 526 16.97 16.76 -5.14
N CYS A 527 16.21 17.19 -6.16
CA CYS A 527 16.02 16.44 -7.39
C CYS A 527 17.35 16.03 -8.05
N SER A 528 18.44 16.78 -7.83
CA SER A 528 19.78 16.40 -8.32
C SER A 528 20.34 15.13 -7.67
N ASP A 529 19.90 14.79 -6.46
CA ASP A 529 20.38 13.65 -5.67
C ASP A 529 19.46 12.42 -5.76
N GLU A 530 18.38 12.51 -6.54
CA GLU A 530 17.39 11.44 -6.72
C GLU A 530 18.02 10.08 -7.07
N ALA A 531 18.98 10.07 -8.00
CA ALA A 531 19.63 8.83 -8.43
C ALA A 531 20.43 8.17 -7.29
N ALA A 532 21.08 8.98 -6.44
CA ALA A 532 21.83 8.49 -5.29
C ALA A 532 20.89 7.95 -4.22
N PHE A 533 19.79 8.66 -3.95
CA PHE A 533 18.74 8.22 -3.02
C PHE A 533 18.15 6.87 -3.46
N ARG A 534 17.69 6.75 -4.71
CA ARG A 534 17.13 5.49 -5.24
C ARG A 534 18.14 4.34 -5.18
N MET A 535 19.43 4.60 -5.39
CA MET A 535 20.49 3.59 -5.26
C MET A 535 20.62 3.07 -3.82
N GLN A 536 20.57 3.95 -2.82
CA GLN A 536 20.67 3.56 -1.41
C GLN A 536 19.48 2.69 -0.97
N ILE A 537 18.27 3.04 -1.38
CA ILE A 537 17.07 2.23 -1.15
C ILE A 537 17.23 0.83 -1.77
N LYS A 538 17.78 0.77 -2.98
CA LYS A 538 18.07 -0.51 -3.65
C LYS A 538 19.14 -1.32 -2.90
N GLU A 539 20.17 -0.68 -2.35
CA GLU A 539 21.20 -1.33 -1.53
C GLU A 539 20.64 -1.89 -0.21
N LEU A 540 19.72 -1.19 0.44
CA LEU A 540 19.01 -1.69 1.63
C LEU A 540 18.21 -2.96 1.31
N ALA A 541 17.40 -2.91 0.24
CA ALA A 541 16.66 -4.08 -0.22
C ALA A 541 17.59 -5.25 -0.58
N PHE A 542 18.75 -4.97 -1.17
CA PHE A 542 19.76 -5.99 -1.48
C PHE A 542 20.33 -6.63 -0.22
N ALA A 543 20.74 -5.83 0.78
CA ALA A 543 21.30 -6.35 2.04
C ALA A 543 20.29 -7.23 2.79
N SER A 544 19.05 -6.74 2.92
CA SER A 544 17.91 -7.49 3.46
C SER A 544 17.71 -8.84 2.75
N LEU A 545 17.70 -8.83 1.41
CA LEU A 545 17.56 -10.05 0.61
C LEU A 545 18.71 -11.04 0.81
N GLN A 546 19.96 -10.59 1.01
CA GLN A 546 21.08 -11.49 1.27
C GLN A 546 20.92 -12.25 2.59
N PHE A 547 20.49 -11.56 3.65
CA PHE A 547 20.21 -12.23 4.93
C PHE A 547 19.05 -13.22 4.81
N LEU A 548 17.99 -12.85 4.09
CA LEU A 548 16.85 -13.73 3.86
C LEU A 548 17.23 -14.97 3.03
N LYS A 549 18.04 -14.80 1.97
CA LYS A 549 18.60 -15.92 1.19
C LYS A 549 19.37 -16.88 2.07
N ALA A 550 20.28 -16.36 2.89
CA ALA A 550 21.08 -17.18 3.80
C ALA A 550 20.22 -17.94 4.83
N ALA A 551 19.04 -17.41 5.17
CA ALA A 551 18.11 -18.02 6.11
C ALA A 551 17.21 -19.09 5.46
N ILE A 552 16.59 -18.83 4.31
CA ILE A 552 15.45 -19.63 3.82
C ILE A 552 15.49 -19.96 2.31
N LEU A 553 16.59 -19.71 1.60
CA LEU A 553 16.68 -19.99 0.15
C LEU A 553 16.32 -21.44 -0.18
N ASP A 554 15.22 -21.61 -0.91
CA ASP A 554 14.85 -22.88 -1.54
C ASP A 554 15.28 -22.84 -3.00
N LYS A 555 16.12 -23.80 -3.42
CA LYS A 555 16.67 -23.85 -4.79
C LYS A 555 15.58 -23.97 -5.85
N GLU A 556 14.47 -24.65 -5.55
CA GLU A 556 13.38 -24.79 -6.51
C GLU A 556 12.53 -23.51 -6.62
N CYS A 557 12.68 -22.60 -5.65
CA CYS A 557 12.02 -21.30 -5.62
C CYS A 557 13.01 -20.14 -5.77
N GLU A 558 14.22 -20.40 -6.29
CA GLU A 558 15.29 -19.40 -6.45
C GLU A 558 14.83 -18.09 -7.15
N PRO A 559 13.95 -18.12 -8.18
CA PRO A 559 13.46 -16.89 -8.80
C PRO A 559 12.85 -15.88 -7.82
N LEU A 560 12.20 -16.34 -6.74
CA LEU A 560 11.62 -15.46 -5.70
C LEU A 560 12.66 -14.59 -5.00
N PHE A 561 13.93 -15.02 -5.02
CA PHE A 561 15.03 -14.32 -4.38
C PHE A 561 15.84 -13.47 -5.38
N SER A 562 15.27 -13.09 -6.51
CA SER A 562 15.83 -12.01 -7.32
C SER A 562 15.58 -10.66 -6.65
N LEU A 563 16.54 -9.72 -6.78
CA LEU A 563 16.37 -8.37 -6.25
C LEU A 563 15.14 -7.68 -6.88
N GLU A 564 14.91 -7.92 -8.17
CA GLU A 564 13.74 -7.41 -8.87
C GLU A 564 12.44 -7.90 -8.24
N ILE A 565 12.24 -9.21 -8.06
CA ILE A 565 11.02 -9.73 -7.43
C ILE A 565 10.88 -9.22 -5.99
N TYR A 566 11.96 -9.21 -5.21
CA TYR A 566 11.94 -8.69 -3.85
C TYR A 566 11.52 -7.22 -3.78
N GLY A 567 12.06 -6.39 -4.69
CA GLY A 567 11.69 -4.98 -4.82
C GLY A 567 10.22 -4.77 -5.20
N HIS A 568 9.64 -5.63 -6.03
CA HIS A 568 8.21 -5.60 -6.35
C HIS A 568 7.34 -6.04 -5.17
N ILE A 569 7.78 -7.01 -4.36
CA ILE A 569 7.06 -7.41 -3.14
C ILE A 569 7.05 -6.24 -2.14
N ILE A 570 8.20 -5.60 -1.91
CA ILE A 570 8.28 -4.44 -1.01
C ILE A 570 7.36 -3.32 -1.51
N GLY A 571 7.47 -2.95 -2.79
CA GLY A 571 6.61 -1.92 -3.37
C GLY A 571 5.11 -2.29 -3.37
N MET A 572 4.76 -3.59 -3.42
CA MET A 572 3.38 -4.04 -3.23
C MET A 572 2.84 -3.63 -1.86
N PHE A 573 3.61 -3.83 -0.79
CA PHE A 573 3.17 -3.41 0.53
C PHE A 573 3.07 -1.87 0.58
N GLU A 574 4.11 -1.16 0.15
CA GLU A 574 4.14 0.32 0.19
C GLU A 574 3.01 1.01 -0.60
N LEU A 575 2.45 0.36 -1.62
CA LEU A 575 1.40 0.93 -2.48
C LEU A 575 -0.02 0.42 -2.21
N ASN A 576 -0.18 -0.62 -1.38
CA ASN A 576 -1.48 -1.28 -1.19
C ASN A 576 -1.86 -1.49 0.28
N ASN A 577 -0.99 -1.11 1.23
CA ASN A 577 -1.24 -1.40 2.64
C ASN A 577 -2.42 -0.61 3.20
N LEU A 578 -3.17 -1.31 4.05
CA LEU A 578 -4.10 -0.72 5.00
C LEU A 578 -3.57 -1.06 6.39
N ASP A 579 -3.69 -0.12 7.33
CA ASP A 579 -3.30 -0.37 8.70
C ASP A 579 -4.08 -1.53 9.31
N LEU A 580 -3.34 -2.43 9.93
CA LEU A 580 -3.91 -3.46 10.76
C LEU A 580 -4.14 -2.86 12.14
N VAL A 581 -5.40 -2.60 12.45
CA VAL A 581 -5.83 -2.10 13.76
C VAL A 581 -6.73 -3.14 14.44
N VAL A 582 -6.50 -3.41 15.72
CA VAL A 582 -7.44 -4.16 16.58
C VAL A 582 -7.60 -3.42 17.89
N ALA A 583 -8.83 -2.99 18.20
CA ALA A 583 -9.15 -2.23 19.41
C ALA A 583 -8.74 -2.97 20.69
N SER A 584 -8.29 -2.20 21.68
CA SER A 584 -7.79 -2.74 22.93
C SER A 584 -8.93 -3.20 23.85
N PRO A 585 -8.91 -4.44 24.37
CA PRO A 585 -9.91 -4.85 25.36
C PRO A 585 -9.71 -4.15 26.71
N VAL A 586 -8.57 -3.49 26.93
CA VAL A 586 -8.31 -2.68 28.14
C VAL A 586 -9.16 -1.40 28.12
N GLU A 587 -9.40 -0.84 26.94
CA GLU A 587 -10.29 0.32 26.77
C GLU A 587 -11.72 -0.03 27.16
N ASP A 588 -12.29 -1.07 26.56
CA ASP A 588 -13.63 -1.55 26.91
C ASP A 588 -13.78 -1.87 28.40
N TYR A 589 -12.71 -2.40 29.01
CA TYR A 589 -12.70 -2.70 30.43
C TYR A 589 -12.83 -1.43 31.27
N PHE A 590 -12.04 -0.38 31.00
CA PHE A 590 -12.12 0.86 31.78
C PHE A 590 -13.40 1.66 31.48
N LEU A 591 -13.87 1.67 30.23
CA LEU A 591 -15.19 2.24 29.89
C LEU A 591 -16.30 1.55 30.68
N TYR A 592 -16.25 0.22 30.77
CA TYR A 592 -17.21 -0.53 31.58
C TYR A 592 -17.16 -0.19 33.06
N ILE A 593 -15.97 0.01 33.64
CA ILE A 593 -15.84 0.47 35.04
C ILE A 593 -16.44 1.87 35.20
N ASP A 594 -16.20 2.77 34.25
CA ASP A 594 -16.72 4.14 34.28
C ASP A 594 -18.25 4.19 34.22
N ASP A 595 -18.86 3.28 33.48
CA ASP A 595 -20.31 3.12 33.29
C ASP A 595 -21.03 2.39 34.45
N LEU A 596 -20.30 1.88 35.45
CA LEU A 596 -20.90 1.18 36.58
C LEU A 596 -21.79 2.12 37.44
N PRO A 597 -22.83 1.58 38.10
CA PRO A 597 -23.57 2.33 39.11
C PRO A 597 -22.64 2.84 40.22
N HIS A 598 -22.89 4.06 40.73
CA HIS A 598 -22.00 4.78 41.65
C HIS A 598 -21.43 3.93 42.82
N ALA A 599 -22.23 3.05 43.42
CA ALA A 599 -21.76 2.20 44.52
C ALA A 599 -20.70 1.17 44.05
N GLU A 600 -20.97 0.46 42.95
CA GLU A 600 -20.09 -0.55 42.37
C GLU A 600 -18.85 0.09 41.72
N LYS A 601 -19.04 1.24 41.06
CA LYS A 601 -17.96 2.03 40.47
C LYS A 601 -16.92 2.42 41.52
N LYS A 602 -17.36 2.97 42.64
CA LYS A 602 -16.47 3.39 43.73
C LYS A 602 -15.64 2.22 44.28
N GLU A 603 -16.26 1.06 44.50
CA GLU A 603 -15.56 -0.14 44.98
C GLU A 603 -14.54 -0.65 43.95
N ALA A 604 -14.87 -0.59 42.66
CA ALA A 604 -13.94 -0.98 41.60
C ALA A 604 -12.77 0.00 41.47
N GLU A 605 -13.03 1.30 41.49
CA GLU A 605 -12.04 2.38 41.37
C GLU A 605 -11.03 2.41 42.52
N GLU A 606 -11.40 1.96 43.72
CA GLU A 606 -10.45 1.76 44.82
C GLU A 606 -9.28 0.84 44.43
N ILE A 607 -9.51 -0.10 43.51
CA ILE A 607 -8.49 -1.03 42.98
C ILE A 607 -7.94 -0.54 41.64
N THR A 608 -8.80 -0.07 40.74
CA THR A 608 -8.43 0.18 39.33
C THR A 608 -7.88 1.58 39.09
N GLN A 609 -8.25 2.59 39.88
CA GLN A 609 -7.81 3.97 39.66
C GLN A 609 -6.28 4.14 39.78
N PRO A 610 -5.58 3.54 40.76
CA PRO A 610 -4.12 3.62 40.81
C PRO A 610 -3.45 3.03 39.55
N ILE A 611 -4.07 2.01 38.96
CA ILE A 611 -3.60 1.36 37.73
C ILE A 611 -3.87 2.24 36.51
N LEU A 612 -5.08 2.79 36.39
CA LEU A 612 -5.44 3.72 35.33
C LEU A 612 -4.54 4.97 35.36
N ASN A 613 -4.30 5.52 36.55
CA ASN A 613 -3.40 6.66 36.74
C ASN A 613 -1.96 6.35 36.33
N ALA A 614 -1.48 5.11 36.58
CA ALA A 614 -0.15 4.68 36.17
C ALA A 614 -0.05 4.46 34.66
N LEU A 615 -1.13 3.98 34.02
CA LEU A 615 -1.21 3.83 32.56
C LEU A 615 -1.26 5.19 31.85
N GLY A 616 -1.90 6.19 32.46
CA GLY A 616 -2.07 7.53 31.92
C GLY A 616 -3.04 7.58 30.72
N ASN A 617 -2.94 8.63 29.92
CA ASN A 617 -3.80 8.85 28.75
C ASN A 617 -3.74 7.74 27.71
N ASP A 618 -2.65 6.98 27.72
CA ASP A 618 -2.40 6.01 26.67
C ASP A 618 -3.01 4.63 27.01
N TYR A 619 -3.79 4.47 28.09
CA TYR A 619 -4.30 3.17 28.57
C TYR A 619 -4.97 2.27 27.49
N SER A 620 -5.51 2.86 26.42
CA SER A 620 -6.24 2.21 25.32
C SER A 620 -5.38 1.78 24.12
N VAL A 621 -4.05 1.64 24.24
CA VAL A 621 -3.18 1.21 23.12
C VAL A 621 -3.72 -0.04 22.41
N PHE A 622 -4.09 0.15 21.15
CA PHE A 622 -4.62 -0.86 20.25
C PHE A 622 -3.46 -1.64 19.58
N CYS A 623 -3.78 -2.83 19.06
CA CYS A 623 -2.83 -3.55 18.23
C CYS A 623 -2.69 -2.82 16.89
N GLN A 624 -1.45 -2.47 16.54
CA GLN A 624 -1.10 -1.82 15.28
C GLN A 624 -0.12 -2.69 14.49
N GLY A 625 -0.32 -2.70 13.19
CA GLY A 625 0.55 -3.39 12.26
C GLY A 625 0.22 -3.05 10.82
N THR A 626 0.81 -3.81 9.93
CA THR A 626 0.67 -3.61 8.50
C THR A 626 0.28 -4.92 7.84
N ALA A 627 -0.66 -4.88 6.90
CA ALA A 627 -1.15 -6.06 6.22
C ALA A 627 -1.61 -5.77 4.78
N PHE A 628 -1.52 -6.81 3.95
CA PHE A 628 -2.03 -6.81 2.59
C PHE A 628 -3.37 -7.54 2.52
N PHE A 629 -4.40 -6.85 2.04
CA PHE A 629 -5.78 -7.31 1.91
C PHE A 629 -6.16 -7.40 0.42
N PRO A 630 -6.27 -8.60 -0.18
CA PRO A 630 -6.38 -8.75 -1.63
C PRO A 630 -7.63 -8.13 -2.26
N LEU A 631 -8.76 -8.07 -1.56
CA LEU A 631 -10.00 -7.49 -2.07
C LEU A 631 -10.07 -6.00 -1.77
N GLN A 632 -9.66 -5.59 -0.57
CA GLN A 632 -9.62 -4.16 -0.21
C GLN A 632 -8.63 -3.39 -1.08
N SER A 633 -7.47 -3.95 -1.41
CA SER A 633 -6.49 -3.33 -2.33
C SER A 633 -7.00 -3.10 -3.76
N CYS A 634 -8.19 -3.63 -4.11
CA CYS A 634 -8.86 -3.36 -5.38
C CYS A 634 -9.85 -2.19 -5.30
N MET A 635 -10.08 -1.58 -4.13
CA MET A 635 -11.00 -0.44 -3.96
C MET A 635 -10.28 0.85 -4.31
N ASN A 636 -10.79 1.60 -5.29
CA ASN A 636 -10.18 2.85 -5.72
C ASN A 636 -10.42 4.01 -4.76
N HIS A 637 -9.58 5.03 -4.92
CA HIS A 637 -9.66 6.27 -4.16
C HIS A 637 -10.80 7.19 -4.63
N SER A 638 -11.45 7.87 -3.69
CA SER A 638 -12.21 9.10 -3.93
C SER A 638 -12.03 10.05 -2.74
N CYS A 639 -11.87 11.36 -2.99
CA CYS A 639 -11.89 12.39 -1.93
C CYS A 639 -13.32 12.69 -1.42
N HIS A 640 -14.30 11.96 -1.95
CA HIS A 640 -15.67 11.89 -1.46
C HIS A 640 -16.12 10.42 -1.57
N PRO A 641 -15.58 9.54 -0.70
CA PRO A 641 -15.77 8.10 -0.79
C PRO A 641 -17.20 7.71 -0.43
N ASN A 642 -17.57 6.48 -0.76
CA ASN A 642 -18.85 5.90 -0.36
C ASN A 642 -18.73 4.77 0.65
N ALA A 643 -17.51 4.33 0.94
CA ALA A 643 -17.18 3.38 1.97
C ALA A 643 -15.96 3.83 2.78
N LYS A 644 -15.79 3.27 3.98
CA LYS A 644 -14.64 3.54 4.83
C LYS A 644 -14.18 2.27 5.54
N ALA A 645 -12.88 2.20 5.83
CA ALA A 645 -12.35 1.19 6.73
C ALA A 645 -12.73 1.55 8.17
N PHE A 646 -13.45 0.66 8.86
CA PHE A 646 -13.94 0.92 10.21
C PHE A 646 -14.09 -0.39 10.99
N LYS A 647 -13.53 -0.45 12.20
CA LYS A 647 -13.68 -1.58 13.12
C LYS A 647 -14.93 -1.38 13.96
N ARG A 648 -15.88 -2.30 13.86
CA ARG A 648 -17.06 -2.31 14.75
C ARG A 648 -16.69 -3.01 16.06
N GLU A 649 -17.51 -2.85 17.08
CA GLU A 649 -17.28 -3.44 18.41
C GLU A 649 -17.09 -4.97 18.37
N GLU A 650 -17.74 -5.66 17.43
CA GLU A 650 -17.61 -7.11 17.23
C GLU A 650 -16.33 -7.53 16.46
N ASP A 651 -15.62 -6.59 15.82
CA ASP A 651 -14.47 -6.86 14.96
C ASP A 651 -13.16 -6.96 15.75
N ARG A 652 -13.00 -8.10 16.45
CA ARG A 652 -11.89 -8.40 17.38
C ARG A 652 -10.66 -9.07 16.75
N ASP A 653 -10.50 -8.98 15.43
CA ASP A 653 -9.38 -9.57 14.69
C ASP A 653 -8.79 -8.57 13.70
N GLY A 654 -7.63 -8.91 13.11
CA GLY A 654 -6.93 -8.04 12.17
C GLY A 654 -7.54 -7.99 10.76
N ARG A 655 -8.77 -8.47 10.52
CA ARG A 655 -9.41 -8.39 9.18
C ARG A 655 -9.78 -6.96 8.83
N ALA A 656 -9.57 -6.54 7.59
CA ALA A 656 -10.05 -5.25 7.12
C ALA A 656 -11.59 -5.28 7.08
N THR A 657 -12.22 -4.30 7.71
CA THR A 657 -13.68 -4.18 7.73
C THR A 657 -14.05 -2.90 7.02
N ILE A 658 -14.78 -3.03 5.92
CA ILE A 658 -15.24 -1.93 5.09
C ILE A 658 -16.74 -1.82 5.26
N ILE A 659 -17.19 -0.65 5.70
CA ILE A 659 -18.61 -0.32 5.83
C ILE A 659 -18.99 0.78 4.84
N ALA A 660 -20.24 0.80 4.44
CA ALA A 660 -20.78 1.88 3.64
C ALA A 660 -20.82 3.17 4.48
N HIS A 661 -20.19 4.24 3.98
CA HIS A 661 -20.21 5.56 4.62
C HIS A 661 -21.47 6.35 4.22
N ARG A 662 -22.03 6.04 3.05
CA ARG A 662 -23.33 6.52 2.56
C ARG A 662 -23.99 5.38 1.77
N PRO A 663 -25.28 5.46 1.43
CA PRO A 663 -25.91 4.44 0.59
C PRO A 663 -25.14 4.20 -0.71
N ILE A 664 -24.95 2.93 -1.07
CA ILE A 664 -24.26 2.47 -2.28
C ILE A 664 -25.26 1.71 -3.13
N THR A 665 -25.47 2.14 -4.37
CA THR A 665 -26.42 1.48 -5.28
C THR A 665 -25.77 0.32 -6.02
N LYS A 666 -26.57 -0.69 -6.38
CA LYS A 666 -26.11 -1.80 -7.22
C LYS A 666 -25.49 -1.26 -8.52
N GLY A 667 -24.27 -1.69 -8.79
CA GLY A 667 -23.48 -1.30 -9.96
C GLY A 667 -22.56 -0.10 -9.71
N GLU A 668 -22.71 0.61 -8.59
CA GLU A 668 -21.79 1.68 -8.17
C GLU A 668 -20.43 1.09 -7.76
N GLU A 669 -19.36 1.83 -8.04
CA GLU A 669 -18.02 1.49 -7.56
C GLU A 669 -17.90 1.81 -6.06
N VAL A 670 -17.37 0.86 -5.30
CA VAL A 670 -17.04 1.03 -3.89
C VAL A 670 -15.69 1.73 -3.82
N THR A 671 -15.69 2.96 -3.30
CA THR A 671 -14.51 3.81 -3.16
C THR A 671 -14.25 4.14 -1.71
N ILE A 672 -12.97 4.18 -1.34
CA ILE A 672 -12.48 4.58 -0.01
C ILE A 672 -11.58 5.81 -0.15
N SER A 673 -11.32 6.55 0.93
CA SER A 673 -10.23 7.52 0.91
C SER A 673 -8.91 6.84 1.24
N TYR A 674 -7.83 7.26 0.57
CA TYR A 674 -6.45 6.79 0.85
C TYR A 674 -5.69 7.80 1.72
N ILE A 675 -6.28 8.96 1.87
CA ILE A 675 -5.68 10.15 2.46
C ILE A 675 -6.70 10.82 3.35
N ASP A 676 -6.24 11.81 4.08
CA ASP A 676 -7.10 12.69 4.83
C ASP A 676 -8.03 13.53 3.93
N GLU A 677 -9.32 13.46 4.25
CA GLU A 677 -10.39 14.06 3.48
C GLU A 677 -10.54 15.56 3.77
N ASP A 678 -10.12 16.07 4.94
CA ASP A 678 -10.28 17.51 5.23
C ASP A 678 -9.08 18.36 4.79
N LEU A 679 -8.05 17.74 4.22
CA LEU A 679 -6.97 18.45 3.53
C LEU A 679 -7.50 19.31 2.36
N SER A 680 -6.78 20.38 2.04
CA SER A 680 -7.07 21.23 0.88
C SER A 680 -6.90 20.48 -0.45
N TYR A 681 -7.45 21.01 -1.56
CA TYR A 681 -7.30 20.39 -2.88
C TYR A 681 -5.84 20.12 -3.24
N GLU A 682 -4.97 21.11 -3.04
CA GLU A 682 -3.55 21.02 -3.36
C GLU A 682 -2.84 19.95 -2.52
N GLU A 683 -3.13 19.90 -1.22
CA GLU A 683 -2.57 18.90 -0.30
C GLU A 683 -3.07 17.50 -0.65
N ARG A 684 -4.35 17.33 -0.99
CA ARG A 684 -4.90 16.04 -1.44
C ARG A 684 -4.21 15.55 -2.71
N GLN A 685 -4.03 16.42 -3.71
CA GLN A 685 -3.34 16.04 -4.95
C GLN A 685 -1.86 15.72 -4.72
N ALA A 686 -1.19 16.45 -3.82
CA ALA A 686 0.20 16.18 -3.44
C ALA A 686 0.33 14.81 -2.76
N SER A 687 -0.52 14.50 -1.77
CA SER A 687 -0.52 13.21 -1.08
C SER A 687 -0.86 12.02 -2.01
N LEU A 688 -1.70 12.24 -3.02
CA LEU A 688 -2.05 11.20 -4.00
C LEU A 688 -0.97 10.99 -5.07
N ALA A 689 -0.03 11.92 -5.22
CA ALA A 689 1.08 11.77 -6.16
C ALA A 689 1.96 10.56 -5.84
N ASP A 690 2.07 10.18 -4.55
CA ASP A 690 2.76 8.95 -4.10
C ASP A 690 2.14 7.68 -4.67
N TYR A 691 0.81 7.69 -4.87
CA TYR A 691 0.08 6.59 -5.49
C TYR A 691 0.18 6.63 -7.03
N GLY A 692 0.83 7.65 -7.59
CA GLY A 692 1.13 7.75 -9.01
C GLY A 692 -0.06 8.13 -9.90
N PHE A 693 -1.07 8.81 -9.36
CA PHE A 693 -2.23 9.31 -10.12
C PHE A 693 -2.68 10.71 -9.69
N LYS A 694 -3.43 11.40 -10.56
CA LYS A 694 -4.10 12.67 -10.24
C LYS A 694 -5.59 12.40 -10.01
N CYS A 695 -6.13 12.78 -8.85
CA CYS A 695 -7.52 12.50 -8.54
C CYS A 695 -8.47 13.40 -9.33
N ARG A 696 -9.48 12.80 -9.96
CA ARG A 696 -10.52 13.48 -10.74
C ARG A 696 -11.93 13.15 -10.21
N CYS A 697 -12.03 12.87 -8.91
CA CYS A 697 -13.33 12.65 -8.28
C CYS A 697 -14.20 13.92 -8.35
N SER A 698 -15.50 13.77 -8.11
CA SER A 698 -16.48 14.86 -8.21
C SER A 698 -16.15 16.06 -7.31
N ARG A 699 -15.47 15.84 -6.17
CA ARG A 699 -14.99 16.90 -5.29
C ARG A 699 -13.81 17.65 -5.90
N CYS A 700 -12.77 16.93 -6.33
CA CYS A 700 -11.60 17.55 -6.97
C CYS A 700 -11.96 18.35 -8.23
N LEU A 701 -12.87 17.84 -9.06
CA LEU A 701 -13.32 18.55 -10.26
C LEU A 701 -14.07 19.86 -9.96
N LYS A 702 -14.69 19.98 -8.78
CA LYS A 702 -15.35 21.22 -8.34
C LYS A 702 -14.37 22.21 -7.74
N GLU A 703 -13.34 21.73 -7.04
CA GLU A 703 -12.33 22.57 -6.37
C GLU A 703 -11.19 23.01 -7.30
N GLU A 704 -10.99 22.35 -8.46
CA GLU A 704 -9.99 22.76 -9.47
C GLU A 704 -10.37 24.06 -10.22
N LEU A 705 -11.62 24.50 -10.11
CA LEU A 705 -12.21 25.69 -10.75
C LEU A 705 -12.15 26.92 -9.82
#